data_AF-A0A1A9VF06-F1
#
_entry.id   AF-A0A1A9VF06-F1
#
_cell.length_a   1.000
_cell.length_b   1.000
_cell.length_c   1.000
_cell.angle_alpha   90.00
_cell.angle_beta   90.00
_cell.angle_gamma   90.00
#
_symmetry.space_group_name_H-M   'P 1'
#
loop_
_entity.id
_entity.type
_entity.pdbx_description
1 polymer ?
#
loop_
_entity_poly.entity_id
_entity_poly.type
_entity_poly.pdbx_seq_one_letter_code
_entity_poly.pdbx_strand_id
1 'polypeptide(L)'
;MTFILLQAEVECRCEGEALTRIPQTLSVPLQRLTIASAGLPRLRNTGLKVYATTLLDIILTDLTQLETIQNGAFASLKLLRTIYISHAPKLTYLSKDVFQGISSTIKIIRIINSGLTKVPDLIHLPPANILQMLDLDNNHITRIDMKSISIKTEQLILANNEIRYIDDSAFYGSQIATLTLKGNRKLRDLNSNAFNGIMNLQELDLSSTSLIRLPSVGLEDIETLRIQNTHTLKTIPSIYYFKNLQKAFLTHSFHCCAFKFPSRHDPRRHAERMKEIEKWQLQCAKSDSQRDNNHENFLSSGNVLESSPSLQQPISANTFKKEKDTPLTDVTTSNPLYKFFNENSKGVFYSRLMRSEFPVDDNDVPSSWRADGVEYPLAWDYLADSMDMETGTFHAPIDTNQTQLDEYCGNFTIRKRDVECYPIPNALNPCEDVMGYRWLRIAVWIVVALAVVGNVAVLVVILSIRSEVASVSRFLMGHLAFADLCLGLYLLLIASIDAHSMGEYFNFAYDWQYGAGCKVAGFLTVFASHLSVFTLTVITIERWMAITHALHLNYRIKLKQAGYVMTAGWFYSIIMSSLPLSGISNYSSTSICLPMEDRDTYDTIYLVIIMGLNGVAFFIIALCYAQIYMSLGKETRQAHGASMGEMSVAKKMALLVSCS
;
A
#
# COMPACT_ATOMS: atom_id res chain seq x y z
N MET A 1 -41.23 -38.24 -4.20
CA MET A 1 -39.83 -38.03 -4.61
C MET A 1 -39.87 -37.34 -5.96
N THR A 2 -39.72 -36.02 -5.99
CA THR A 2 -40.04 -35.20 -7.17
C THR A 2 -38.79 -35.01 -8.02
N PHE A 3 -38.77 -35.58 -9.22
CA PHE A 3 -37.67 -35.38 -10.17
C PHE A 3 -37.72 -33.97 -10.74
N ILE A 4 -36.81 -33.10 -10.28
CA ILE A 4 -36.51 -31.83 -10.95
C ILE A 4 -35.69 -32.18 -12.20
N LEU A 5 -36.38 -32.28 -13.34
CA LEU A 5 -35.71 -32.29 -14.64
C LEU A 5 -35.14 -30.90 -14.90
N LEU A 6 -33.82 -30.76 -14.69
CA LEU A 6 -33.05 -29.68 -15.28
C LEU A 6 -33.17 -29.80 -16.80
N GLN A 7 -34.03 -28.98 -17.42
CA GLN A 7 -34.02 -28.81 -18.88
C GLN A 7 -32.67 -28.20 -19.25
N ALA A 8 -31.85 -28.96 -19.98
CA ALA A 8 -30.60 -28.45 -20.52
C ALA A 8 -30.89 -27.28 -21.46
N GLU A 9 -30.14 -26.20 -21.32
CA GLU A 9 -30.33 -25.02 -22.16
C GLU A 9 -29.99 -25.34 -23.61
N VAL A 10 -30.85 -24.93 -24.55
CA VAL A 10 -30.61 -25.20 -25.97
C VAL A 10 -29.54 -24.24 -26.48
N GLU A 11 -28.34 -24.76 -26.75
CA GLU A 11 -27.22 -24.00 -27.28
C GLU A 11 -26.79 -24.44 -28.68
N CYS A 12 -26.18 -23.51 -29.42
CA CYS A 12 -25.65 -23.75 -30.76
C CYS A 12 -24.36 -22.96 -30.95
N ARG A 13 -23.34 -23.64 -31.49
CA ARG A 13 -22.00 -23.08 -31.75
C ARG A 13 -21.73 -23.17 -33.25
N CYS A 14 -21.57 -22.02 -33.90
CA CYS A 14 -21.29 -21.91 -35.33
C CYS A 14 -19.87 -21.37 -35.55
N GLU A 15 -19.09 -22.02 -36.40
CA GLU A 15 -17.66 -21.71 -36.58
C GLU A 15 -17.23 -21.64 -38.05
N GLY A 16 -16.10 -20.95 -38.28
CA GLY A 16 -15.33 -20.99 -39.53
C GLY A 16 -15.43 -19.71 -40.36
N GLU A 17 -14.34 -19.35 -41.04
CA GLU A 17 -14.21 -18.05 -41.72
C GLU A 17 -15.27 -17.80 -42.81
N ALA A 18 -15.80 -18.85 -43.44
CA ALA A 18 -16.87 -18.76 -44.43
C ALA A 18 -18.20 -18.18 -43.85
N LEU A 19 -18.36 -18.15 -42.52
CA LEU A 19 -19.54 -17.66 -41.81
C LEU A 19 -19.61 -16.12 -41.79
N THR A 20 -19.81 -15.54 -42.98
CA THR A 20 -19.90 -14.09 -43.21
C THR A 20 -21.19 -13.43 -42.66
N ARG A 21 -22.11 -14.22 -42.07
CA ARG A 21 -23.46 -13.82 -41.62
C ARG A 21 -23.90 -14.76 -40.50
N ILE A 22 -24.63 -14.26 -39.51
CA ILE A 22 -25.31 -15.14 -38.54
C ILE A 22 -26.40 -15.96 -39.28
N PRO A 23 -26.49 -17.30 -39.07
CA PRO A 23 -27.54 -18.13 -39.66
C PRO A 23 -28.95 -17.62 -39.34
N GLN A 24 -29.92 -17.87 -40.23
CA GLN A 24 -31.33 -17.51 -40.01
C GLN A 24 -32.25 -18.75 -40.08
N THR A 25 -31.67 -19.94 -40.22
CA THR A 25 -32.36 -21.22 -40.49
C THR A 25 -32.43 -22.16 -39.29
N LEU A 26 -31.84 -21.78 -38.15
CA LEU A 26 -31.93 -22.55 -36.90
C LEU A 26 -33.32 -22.33 -36.30
N SER A 27 -34.29 -23.18 -36.64
CA SER A 27 -35.70 -23.11 -36.22
C SER A 27 -35.98 -23.69 -34.83
N VAL A 28 -34.94 -24.04 -34.08
CA VAL A 28 -35.00 -24.58 -32.71
C VAL A 28 -35.14 -23.42 -31.73
N PRO A 29 -35.88 -23.53 -30.61
CA PRO A 29 -35.99 -22.48 -29.58
C PRO A 29 -34.65 -22.29 -28.83
N LEU A 30 -33.73 -21.55 -29.47
CA LEU A 30 -32.34 -21.40 -29.07
C LEU A 30 -32.20 -20.40 -27.91
N GLN A 31 -31.52 -20.82 -26.85
CA GLN A 31 -31.27 -20.01 -25.65
C GLN A 31 -29.85 -19.43 -25.61
N ARG A 32 -28.83 -20.14 -26.14
CA ARG A 32 -27.45 -19.64 -26.27
C ARG A 32 -26.94 -19.77 -27.70
N LEU A 33 -26.48 -18.66 -28.28
CA LEU A 33 -25.88 -18.62 -29.62
C LEU A 33 -24.41 -18.21 -29.51
N THR A 34 -23.51 -19.12 -29.90
CA THR A 34 -22.07 -18.88 -29.96
C THR A 34 -21.62 -18.80 -31.42
N ILE A 35 -21.05 -17.67 -31.83
CA ILE A 35 -20.38 -17.49 -33.12
C ILE A 35 -18.88 -17.34 -32.83
N ALA A 36 -18.06 -18.29 -33.28
CA ALA A 36 -16.62 -18.30 -33.02
C ALA A 36 -15.81 -18.38 -34.32
N SER A 37 -14.64 -17.76 -34.39
CA SER A 37 -13.69 -17.85 -35.52
C SER A 37 -14.33 -17.60 -36.89
N ALA A 38 -15.27 -16.63 -36.96
CA ALA A 38 -16.11 -16.38 -38.12
C ALA A 38 -15.70 -15.11 -38.87
N GLY A 39 -15.71 -15.17 -40.21
CA GLY A 39 -15.41 -14.04 -41.10
C GLY A 39 -16.57 -13.04 -41.21
N LEU A 40 -17.21 -12.71 -40.08
CA LEU A 40 -18.37 -11.83 -39.97
C LEU A 40 -17.91 -10.35 -39.88
N PRO A 41 -18.02 -9.53 -40.95
CA PRO A 41 -17.50 -8.17 -40.92
C PRO A 41 -18.38 -7.19 -40.14
N ARG A 42 -19.68 -7.50 -40.00
CA ARG A 42 -20.65 -6.63 -39.32
C ARG A 42 -21.86 -7.39 -38.78
N LEU A 43 -22.24 -7.10 -37.54
CA LEU A 43 -23.49 -7.58 -36.96
C LEU A 43 -24.66 -6.69 -37.44
N ARG A 44 -25.56 -7.26 -38.23
CA ARG A 44 -26.74 -6.55 -38.77
C ARG A 44 -27.90 -6.52 -37.80
N ASN A 45 -28.71 -5.46 -37.83
CA ASN A 45 -29.88 -5.32 -36.96
C ASN A 45 -31.07 -6.26 -37.30
N THR A 46 -31.00 -6.96 -38.44
CA THR A 46 -31.90 -8.07 -38.75
C THR A 46 -31.34 -9.44 -38.33
N GLY A 47 -30.03 -9.55 -38.09
CA GLY A 47 -29.32 -10.83 -37.98
C GLY A 47 -29.65 -11.68 -36.76
N LEU A 48 -30.34 -11.11 -35.77
CA LEU A 48 -30.76 -11.80 -34.54
C LEU A 48 -32.29 -11.87 -34.38
N LYS A 49 -33.07 -11.39 -35.36
CA LYS A 49 -34.54 -11.29 -35.25
C LYS A 49 -35.24 -12.66 -35.18
N VAL A 50 -34.67 -13.70 -35.79
CA VAL A 50 -35.20 -15.08 -35.70
C VAL A 50 -35.16 -15.62 -34.26
N TYR A 51 -34.23 -15.14 -33.44
CA TYR A 51 -33.99 -15.60 -32.06
C TYR A 51 -34.65 -14.70 -30.99
N ALA A 52 -35.47 -13.74 -31.42
CA ALA A 52 -36.07 -12.68 -30.60
C ALA A 52 -36.79 -13.14 -29.32
N THR A 53 -37.43 -14.30 -29.38
CA THR A 53 -38.34 -14.81 -28.33
C THR A 53 -37.69 -15.82 -27.39
N THR A 54 -36.49 -16.32 -27.69
CA THR A 54 -35.87 -17.42 -26.94
C THR A 54 -34.44 -17.16 -26.46
N LEU A 55 -33.70 -16.26 -27.13
CA LEU A 55 -32.28 -16.07 -26.85
C LEU A 55 -32.04 -15.37 -25.50
N LEU A 56 -31.25 -16.03 -24.65
CA LEU A 56 -30.79 -15.56 -23.35
C LEU A 56 -29.34 -15.06 -23.44
N ASP A 57 -28.48 -15.80 -24.15
CA ASP A 57 -27.05 -15.50 -24.25
C ASP A 57 -26.62 -15.39 -25.72
N ILE A 58 -25.87 -14.32 -26.05
CA ILE A 58 -25.09 -14.26 -27.29
C ILE A 58 -23.59 -14.15 -26.98
N ILE A 59 -22.82 -15.03 -27.61
CA ILE A 59 -21.38 -15.15 -27.46
C ILE A 59 -20.73 -14.99 -28.84
N LEU A 60 -19.81 -14.03 -28.96
CA LEU A 60 -19.09 -13.70 -30.20
C LEU A 60 -17.59 -13.75 -29.91
N THR A 61 -16.87 -14.80 -30.31
CA THR A 61 -15.43 -14.93 -30.03
C THR A 61 -14.59 -14.98 -31.31
N ASP A 62 -13.36 -14.50 -31.22
CA ASP A 62 -12.33 -14.68 -32.25
C ASP A 62 -12.73 -14.10 -33.62
N LEU A 63 -13.53 -13.03 -33.59
CA LEU A 63 -14.09 -12.36 -34.76
C LEU A 63 -13.10 -11.33 -35.31
N THR A 64 -11.98 -11.82 -35.84
CA THR A 64 -10.87 -11.02 -36.39
C THR A 64 -11.30 -9.99 -37.45
N GLN A 65 -12.45 -10.20 -38.09
CA GLN A 65 -13.00 -9.32 -39.13
C GLN A 65 -14.13 -8.40 -38.66
N LEU A 66 -14.63 -8.51 -37.43
CA LEU A 66 -15.80 -7.73 -36.98
C LEU A 66 -15.41 -6.25 -36.77
N GLU A 67 -15.87 -5.40 -37.68
CA GLU A 67 -15.59 -3.96 -37.69
C GLU A 67 -16.73 -3.15 -37.06
N THR A 68 -17.99 -3.57 -37.21
CA THR A 68 -19.15 -2.79 -36.77
C THR A 68 -20.33 -3.62 -36.25
N ILE A 69 -21.05 -3.08 -35.27
CA ILE A 69 -22.38 -3.53 -34.85
C ILE A 69 -23.39 -2.44 -35.24
N GLN A 70 -24.48 -2.81 -35.91
CA GLN A 70 -25.49 -1.85 -36.33
C GLN A 70 -26.39 -1.38 -35.18
N ASN A 71 -26.89 -0.14 -35.27
CA ASN A 71 -27.88 0.42 -34.35
C ASN A 71 -29.08 -0.52 -34.19
N GLY A 72 -29.51 -0.75 -32.95
CA GLY A 72 -30.61 -1.64 -32.59
C GLY A 72 -30.35 -3.14 -32.80
N ALA A 73 -29.09 -3.59 -32.88
CA ALA A 73 -28.76 -5.01 -33.14
C ALA A 73 -29.39 -5.99 -32.14
N PHE A 74 -29.55 -5.57 -30.89
CA PHE A 74 -30.11 -6.38 -29.81
C PHE A 74 -31.60 -6.07 -29.52
N ALA A 75 -32.20 -5.09 -30.22
CA ALA A 75 -33.51 -4.52 -29.90
C ALA A 75 -34.69 -5.52 -29.93
N SER A 76 -34.58 -6.59 -30.72
CA SER A 76 -35.61 -7.62 -30.83
C SER A 76 -35.54 -8.69 -29.74
N LEU A 77 -34.40 -8.85 -29.05
CA LEU A 77 -34.12 -9.97 -28.16
C LEU A 77 -34.71 -9.71 -26.77
N LYS A 78 -35.93 -10.17 -26.51
CA LYS A 78 -36.69 -9.75 -25.31
C LYS A 78 -36.33 -10.48 -24.01
N LEU A 79 -35.58 -11.59 -24.09
CA LEU A 79 -35.12 -12.36 -22.92
C LEU A 79 -33.59 -12.31 -22.70
N LEU A 80 -32.87 -11.45 -23.44
CA LEU A 80 -31.41 -11.40 -23.45
C LEU A 80 -30.84 -11.01 -22.07
N ARG A 81 -29.98 -11.87 -21.53
CA ARG A 81 -29.26 -11.76 -20.24
C ARG A 81 -27.78 -11.45 -20.42
N THR A 82 -27.16 -12.03 -21.44
CA THR A 82 -25.70 -11.94 -21.66
C THR A 82 -25.38 -11.49 -23.08
N ILE A 83 -24.56 -10.44 -23.20
CA ILE A 83 -23.80 -10.13 -24.41
C ILE A 83 -22.33 -10.35 -24.07
N TYR A 84 -21.69 -11.32 -24.71
CA TYR A 84 -20.25 -11.56 -24.60
C TYR A 84 -19.59 -11.44 -25.96
N ILE A 85 -18.63 -10.53 -26.07
CA ILE A 85 -17.77 -10.32 -27.24
C ILE A 85 -16.33 -10.44 -26.76
N SER A 86 -15.52 -11.24 -27.45
CA SER A 86 -14.11 -11.46 -27.13
C SER A 86 -13.28 -11.55 -28.40
N HIS A 87 -12.08 -10.98 -28.37
CA HIS A 87 -11.11 -11.05 -29.47
C HIS A 87 -11.67 -10.52 -30.81
N ALA A 88 -12.22 -9.29 -30.78
CA ALA A 88 -12.67 -8.54 -31.94
C ALA A 88 -11.79 -7.27 -32.14
N PRO A 89 -10.53 -7.43 -32.59
CA PRO A 89 -9.55 -6.34 -32.64
C PRO A 89 -9.91 -5.19 -33.60
N LYS A 90 -10.76 -5.45 -34.60
CA LYS A 90 -11.28 -4.43 -35.52
C LYS A 90 -12.47 -3.62 -34.99
N LEU A 91 -13.09 -4.04 -33.89
CA LEU A 91 -14.27 -3.37 -33.33
C LEU A 91 -13.82 -2.15 -32.50
N THR A 92 -13.51 -1.05 -33.18
CA THR A 92 -12.87 0.13 -32.56
C THR A 92 -13.84 1.11 -31.90
N TYR A 93 -15.12 1.06 -32.28
CA TYR A 93 -16.16 1.96 -31.78
C TYR A 93 -17.52 1.27 -31.77
N LEU A 94 -18.36 1.63 -30.79
CA LEU A 94 -19.77 1.26 -30.74
C LEU A 94 -20.63 2.53 -30.76
N SER A 95 -21.52 2.59 -31.75
CA SER A 95 -22.55 3.62 -31.85
C SER A 95 -23.46 3.55 -30.63
N LYS A 96 -23.80 4.70 -30.04
CA LYS A 96 -24.70 4.82 -28.89
C LYS A 96 -26.00 4.02 -29.05
N ASP A 97 -26.57 4.01 -30.25
CA ASP A 97 -27.86 3.39 -30.53
C ASP A 97 -27.75 1.86 -30.76
N VAL A 98 -26.57 1.23 -30.58
CA VAL A 98 -26.41 -0.24 -30.62
C VAL A 98 -27.29 -0.93 -29.59
N PHE A 99 -27.38 -0.36 -28.38
CA PHE A 99 -28.19 -0.88 -27.27
C PHE A 99 -29.63 -0.34 -27.26
N GLN A 100 -30.04 0.44 -28.28
CA GLN A 100 -31.40 0.99 -28.36
C GLN A 100 -32.45 -0.13 -28.33
N GLY A 101 -33.36 -0.09 -27.35
CA GLY A 101 -34.45 -1.05 -27.21
C GLY A 101 -34.05 -2.46 -26.70
N ILE A 102 -32.86 -2.61 -26.11
CA ILE A 102 -32.40 -3.83 -25.43
C ILE A 102 -33.37 -4.27 -24.32
N SER A 103 -33.36 -5.56 -23.97
CA SER A 103 -34.18 -6.08 -22.87
C SER A 103 -33.78 -5.51 -21.51
N SER A 104 -34.76 -5.33 -20.63
CA SER A 104 -34.56 -5.10 -19.20
C SER A 104 -34.04 -6.33 -18.43
N THR A 105 -33.93 -7.49 -19.10
CA THR A 105 -33.37 -8.72 -18.51
C THR A 105 -31.84 -8.83 -18.67
N ILE A 106 -31.18 -7.87 -19.33
CA ILE A 106 -29.73 -7.87 -19.55
C ILE A 106 -29.00 -7.71 -18.21
N LYS A 107 -28.08 -8.62 -17.89
CA LYS A 107 -27.28 -8.61 -16.65
C LYS A 107 -25.80 -8.43 -16.91
N ILE A 108 -25.29 -8.99 -17.99
CA ILE A 108 -23.87 -9.10 -18.26
C ILE A 108 -23.59 -8.56 -19.67
N ILE A 109 -22.73 -7.54 -19.74
CA ILE A 109 -22.17 -7.03 -21.00
C ILE A 109 -20.65 -7.15 -20.87
N ARG A 110 -20.03 -8.02 -21.66
CA ARG A 110 -18.58 -8.24 -21.70
C ARG A 110 -18.09 -7.99 -23.13
N ILE A 111 -17.19 -7.04 -23.33
CA ILE A 111 -16.57 -6.73 -24.63
C ILE A 111 -15.07 -6.59 -24.41
N ILE A 112 -14.36 -7.72 -24.43
CA ILE A 112 -12.96 -7.83 -23.98
C ILE A 112 -12.00 -8.09 -25.14
N ASN A 113 -10.71 -7.82 -24.94
CA ASN A 113 -9.64 -8.14 -25.90
C ASN A 113 -9.96 -7.61 -27.32
N SER A 114 -10.48 -6.39 -27.40
CA SER A 114 -11.13 -5.83 -28.60
C SER A 114 -10.65 -4.41 -28.90
N GLY A 115 -11.03 -3.88 -30.07
CA GLY A 115 -10.45 -2.63 -30.58
C GLY A 115 -10.86 -1.34 -29.86
N LEU A 116 -11.74 -1.36 -28.85
CA LEU A 116 -12.50 -0.18 -28.43
C LEU A 116 -11.60 0.96 -27.95
N THR A 117 -11.72 2.14 -28.57
CA THR A 117 -10.92 3.34 -28.25
C THR A 117 -11.58 4.27 -27.23
N LYS A 118 -12.86 4.04 -26.94
CA LYS A 118 -13.70 4.77 -25.97
C LYS A 118 -14.64 3.82 -25.25
N VAL A 119 -15.09 4.20 -24.06
CA VAL A 119 -16.21 3.53 -23.37
C VAL A 119 -17.47 3.63 -24.25
N PRO A 120 -18.25 2.55 -24.46
CA PRO A 120 -19.52 2.61 -25.16
C PRO A 120 -20.53 3.51 -24.43
N ASP A 121 -21.35 4.26 -25.17
CA ASP A 121 -22.49 4.98 -24.60
C ASP A 121 -23.60 3.97 -24.24
N LEU A 122 -24.11 4.08 -23.02
CA LEU A 122 -25.07 3.18 -22.38
C LEU A 122 -26.37 3.87 -21.97
N ILE A 123 -26.62 5.09 -22.44
CA ILE A 123 -27.84 5.88 -22.15
C ILE A 123 -29.16 5.17 -22.49
N HIS A 124 -29.11 4.19 -23.40
CA HIS A 124 -30.29 3.39 -23.79
C HIS A 124 -30.50 2.12 -22.94
N LEU A 125 -29.70 1.87 -21.89
CA LEU A 125 -30.00 0.82 -20.92
C LEU A 125 -31.22 1.22 -20.06
N PRO A 126 -32.16 0.30 -19.75
CA PRO A 126 -33.32 0.63 -18.93
C PRO A 126 -32.92 1.12 -17.52
N PRO A 127 -33.39 2.29 -17.03
CA PRO A 127 -32.87 2.95 -15.83
C PRO A 127 -33.22 2.25 -14.50
N ALA A 128 -34.14 1.29 -14.52
CA ALA A 128 -34.49 0.42 -13.41
C ALA A 128 -33.66 -0.88 -13.38
N ASN A 129 -32.87 -1.16 -14.43
CA ASN A 129 -32.04 -2.34 -14.51
C ASN A 129 -30.69 -2.13 -13.79
N ILE A 130 -30.16 -3.20 -13.20
CA ILE A 130 -28.86 -3.23 -12.53
C ILE A 130 -28.06 -4.34 -13.19
N LEU A 131 -26.98 -3.98 -13.88
CA LEU A 131 -26.08 -4.97 -14.48
C LEU A 131 -25.30 -5.70 -13.39
N GLN A 132 -25.25 -7.02 -13.43
CA GLN A 132 -24.29 -7.78 -12.64
C GLN A 132 -22.85 -7.43 -13.05
N MET A 133 -22.60 -7.16 -14.34
CA MET A 133 -21.26 -6.85 -14.82
C MET A 133 -21.27 -6.05 -16.13
N LEU A 134 -20.45 -5.00 -16.18
CA LEU A 134 -19.90 -4.42 -17.40
C LEU A 134 -18.39 -4.65 -17.44
N ASP A 135 -17.93 -5.45 -18.40
CA ASP A 135 -16.50 -5.75 -18.60
C ASP A 135 -16.00 -5.23 -19.94
N LEU A 136 -14.99 -4.37 -19.89
CA LEU A 136 -14.29 -3.77 -21.01
C LEU A 136 -12.76 -3.99 -20.92
N ASP A 137 -12.33 -5.05 -20.23
CA ASP A 137 -10.93 -5.44 -20.05
C ASP A 137 -10.18 -5.67 -21.36
N ASN A 138 -8.88 -5.31 -21.39
CA ASN A 138 -8.00 -5.43 -22.55
C ASN A 138 -8.60 -4.78 -23.82
N ASN A 139 -8.96 -3.50 -23.74
CA ASN A 139 -9.28 -2.65 -24.92
C ASN A 139 -8.27 -1.49 -25.03
N HIS A 140 -8.47 -0.60 -25.99
CA HIS A 140 -7.62 0.58 -26.23
C HIS A 140 -8.25 1.89 -25.74
N ILE A 141 -9.07 1.85 -24.68
CA ILE A 141 -9.75 3.04 -24.14
C ILE A 141 -8.70 4.00 -23.58
N THR A 142 -8.70 5.26 -24.04
CA THR A 142 -7.65 6.25 -23.72
C THR A 142 -8.04 7.34 -22.72
N ARG A 143 -9.34 7.60 -22.58
CA ARG A 143 -9.92 8.63 -21.69
C ARG A 143 -11.30 8.20 -21.24
N ILE A 144 -11.70 8.65 -20.05
CA ILE A 144 -13.10 8.66 -19.61
C ILE A 144 -13.53 10.12 -19.51
N ASP A 145 -14.44 10.53 -20.40
CA ASP A 145 -14.92 11.92 -20.52
C ASP A 145 -15.95 12.24 -19.40
N MET A 146 -16.16 13.52 -19.05
CA MET A 146 -17.15 13.94 -18.03
C MET A 146 -18.53 13.32 -18.28
N LYS A 147 -19.15 12.73 -17.24
CA LYS A 147 -20.48 12.10 -17.28
C LYS A 147 -20.66 11.01 -18.36
N SER A 148 -19.57 10.47 -18.92
CA SER A 148 -19.64 9.41 -19.93
C SER A 148 -20.06 8.04 -19.37
N ILE A 149 -20.00 7.85 -18.05
CA ILE A 149 -20.45 6.62 -17.37
C ILE A 149 -21.56 6.99 -16.38
N SER A 150 -22.79 6.58 -16.73
CA SER A 150 -24.02 6.77 -15.95
C SER A 150 -24.82 5.47 -15.92
N ILE A 151 -24.35 4.47 -15.15
CA ILE A 151 -24.91 3.12 -15.09
C ILE A 151 -25.10 2.60 -13.65
N LYS A 152 -26.01 1.64 -13.49
CA LYS A 152 -26.15 0.85 -12.24
C LYS A 152 -25.54 -0.52 -12.47
N THR A 153 -24.50 -0.89 -11.73
CA THR A 153 -23.87 -2.21 -11.83
C THR A 153 -23.22 -2.69 -10.54
N GLU A 154 -23.16 -4.00 -10.32
CA GLU A 154 -22.32 -4.59 -9.27
C GLU A 154 -20.83 -4.46 -9.61
N GLN A 155 -20.43 -4.66 -10.87
CA GLN A 155 -19.01 -4.68 -11.27
C GLN A 155 -18.75 -3.94 -12.58
N LEU A 156 -17.88 -2.91 -12.53
CA LEU A 156 -17.31 -2.22 -13.69
C LEU A 156 -15.82 -2.54 -13.83
N ILE A 157 -15.47 -3.25 -14.91
CA ILE A 157 -14.09 -3.64 -15.22
C ILE A 157 -13.60 -2.81 -16.42
N LEU A 158 -12.65 -1.91 -16.16
CA LEU A 158 -11.94 -1.07 -17.14
C LEU A 158 -10.43 -1.36 -17.12
N ALA A 159 -10.08 -2.60 -16.77
CA ALA A 159 -8.70 -3.04 -16.57
C ALA A 159 -7.92 -3.20 -17.90
N ASN A 160 -6.59 -3.20 -17.81
CA ASN A 160 -5.64 -3.44 -18.90
C ASN A 160 -5.89 -2.59 -20.16
N ASN A 161 -6.39 -1.37 -19.99
CA ASN A 161 -6.64 -0.41 -21.06
C ASN A 161 -5.49 0.62 -21.18
N GLU A 162 -5.64 1.59 -22.09
CA GLU A 162 -4.67 2.67 -22.34
C GLU A 162 -5.03 4.01 -21.66
N ILE A 163 -5.87 3.99 -20.61
CA ILE A 163 -6.45 5.20 -20.02
C ILE A 163 -5.34 6.10 -19.48
N ARG A 164 -5.38 7.38 -19.84
CA ARG A 164 -4.40 8.40 -19.44
C ARG A 164 -5.00 9.44 -18.50
N TYR A 165 -6.28 9.75 -18.71
CA TYR A 165 -7.03 10.80 -18.02
C TYR A 165 -8.45 10.32 -17.70
N ILE A 166 -8.95 10.74 -16.55
CA ILE A 166 -10.35 10.64 -16.14
C ILE A 166 -10.76 12.03 -15.68
N ASP A 167 -11.78 12.59 -16.34
CA ASP A 167 -12.25 13.95 -16.09
C ASP A 167 -13.08 14.07 -14.80
N ASP A 168 -13.47 15.29 -14.43
CA ASP A 168 -14.38 15.54 -13.32
C ASP A 168 -15.74 14.85 -13.54
N SER A 169 -16.30 14.29 -12.45
CA SER A 169 -17.63 13.65 -12.46
C SER A 169 -17.84 12.66 -13.62
N ALA A 170 -16.78 11.95 -14.02
CA ALA A 170 -16.79 10.95 -15.09
C ALA A 170 -17.84 9.83 -14.85
N PHE A 171 -18.05 9.49 -13.58
CA PHE A 171 -18.98 8.45 -13.11
C PHE A 171 -20.27 9.01 -12.45
N TYR A 172 -20.54 10.31 -12.60
CA TYR A 172 -21.65 10.97 -11.90
C TYR A 172 -23.02 10.36 -12.26
N GLY A 173 -23.80 10.02 -11.23
CA GLY A 173 -25.10 9.34 -11.38
C GLY A 173 -24.99 7.82 -11.51
N SER A 174 -23.78 7.26 -11.59
CA SER A 174 -23.57 5.82 -11.55
C SER A 174 -23.67 5.25 -10.13
N GLN A 175 -24.21 4.03 -10.03
CA GLN A 175 -24.23 3.23 -8.82
C GLN A 175 -23.38 1.97 -9.10
N ILE A 176 -22.17 1.88 -8.53
CA ILE A 176 -21.17 0.89 -8.90
C ILE A 176 -20.58 0.28 -7.64
N ALA A 177 -20.78 -1.00 -7.36
CA ALA A 177 -20.25 -1.61 -6.14
C ALA A 177 -18.73 -1.88 -6.23
N THR A 178 -18.23 -2.40 -7.35
CA THR A 178 -16.81 -2.66 -7.61
C THR A 178 -16.35 -1.94 -8.88
N LEU A 179 -15.28 -1.15 -8.79
CA LEU A 179 -14.61 -0.51 -9.93
C LEU A 179 -13.14 -0.92 -9.99
N THR A 180 -12.70 -1.50 -11.10
CA THR A 180 -11.27 -1.72 -11.37
C THR A 180 -10.79 -0.98 -12.61
N LEU A 181 -9.72 -0.19 -12.42
CA LEU A 181 -8.92 0.48 -13.45
C LEU A 181 -7.51 -0.14 -13.51
N LYS A 182 -7.35 -1.36 -12.97
CA LYS A 182 -6.06 -2.05 -12.83
C LYS A 182 -5.31 -2.17 -14.15
N GLY A 183 -3.99 -2.01 -14.12
CA GLY A 183 -3.13 -2.22 -15.28
C GLY A 183 -3.17 -1.10 -16.34
N ASN A 184 -3.92 -0.01 -16.12
CA ASN A 184 -3.83 1.20 -16.94
C ASN A 184 -2.51 1.93 -16.66
N ARG A 185 -1.39 1.40 -17.17
CA ARG A 185 -0.01 1.89 -16.90
C ARG A 185 0.23 3.34 -17.36
N LYS A 186 -0.63 3.89 -18.21
CA LYS A 186 -0.55 5.28 -18.70
C LYS A 186 -1.35 6.28 -17.84
N LEU A 187 -2.12 5.79 -16.87
CA LEU A 187 -2.91 6.61 -15.94
C LEU A 187 -2.00 7.18 -14.85
N ARG A 188 -1.79 8.50 -14.90
CA ARG A 188 -0.81 9.22 -14.05
C ARG A 188 -1.44 10.22 -13.09
N ASP A 189 -2.44 10.94 -13.55
CA ASP A 189 -3.14 11.97 -12.80
C ASP A 189 -4.66 11.78 -13.00
N LEU A 190 -5.41 11.99 -11.92
CA LEU A 190 -6.88 11.96 -11.89
C LEU A 190 -7.38 13.37 -11.56
N ASN A 191 -8.53 13.76 -12.11
CA ASN A 191 -9.23 14.94 -11.61
C ASN A 191 -9.60 14.74 -10.13
N SER A 192 -9.46 15.76 -9.28
CA SER A 192 -9.78 15.68 -7.83
C SER A 192 -11.22 15.26 -7.56
N ASN A 193 -12.10 15.51 -8.53
CA ASN A 193 -13.54 15.26 -8.50
C ASN A 193 -13.94 14.12 -9.45
N ALA A 194 -13.01 13.27 -9.90
CA ALA A 194 -13.28 12.23 -10.90
C ALA A 194 -14.42 11.26 -10.50
N PHE A 195 -14.47 10.88 -9.21
CA PHE A 195 -15.51 10.02 -8.64
C PHE A 195 -16.67 10.81 -8.00
N ASN A 196 -16.73 12.13 -8.18
CA ASN A 196 -17.81 12.94 -7.62
C ASN A 196 -19.17 12.57 -8.23
N GLY A 197 -20.11 12.15 -7.38
CA GLY A 197 -21.44 11.68 -7.76
C GLY A 197 -21.53 10.19 -8.10
N ILE A 198 -20.51 9.38 -7.80
CA ILE A 198 -20.65 7.91 -7.77
C ILE A 198 -21.37 7.48 -6.47
N MET A 199 -22.17 6.41 -6.53
CA MET A 199 -22.93 5.88 -5.40
C MET A 199 -22.58 4.41 -5.13
N ASN A 200 -22.62 4.01 -3.85
CA ASN A 200 -22.39 2.65 -3.36
C ASN A 200 -21.04 2.01 -3.75
N LEU A 201 -19.98 2.80 -3.99
CA LEU A 201 -18.66 2.26 -4.32
C LEU A 201 -18.01 1.59 -3.09
N GLN A 202 -18.00 0.25 -3.07
CA GLN A 202 -17.46 -0.56 -1.98
C GLN A 202 -16.01 -1.00 -2.23
N GLU A 203 -15.65 -1.37 -3.46
CA GLU A 203 -14.29 -1.78 -3.81
C GLU A 203 -13.72 -0.98 -5.00
N LEU A 204 -12.54 -0.39 -4.81
CA LEU A 204 -11.82 0.38 -5.83
C LEU A 204 -10.40 -0.18 -6.03
N ASP A 205 -10.10 -0.61 -7.25
CA ASP A 205 -8.78 -1.13 -7.63
C ASP A 205 -8.09 -0.27 -8.70
N LEU A 206 -7.00 0.37 -8.29
CA LEU A 206 -6.12 1.24 -9.08
C LEU A 206 -4.71 0.63 -9.21
N SER A 207 -4.57 -0.68 -8.99
CA SER A 207 -3.27 -1.37 -8.97
C SER A 207 -2.58 -1.39 -10.35
N SER A 208 -1.25 -1.42 -10.39
CA SER A 208 -0.44 -1.42 -11.62
C SER A 208 -0.73 -0.21 -12.54
N THR A 209 -1.06 0.94 -11.95
CA THR A 209 -1.16 2.25 -12.65
C THR A 209 0.12 3.05 -12.44
N SER A 210 0.15 4.32 -12.86
CA SER A 210 1.27 5.26 -12.58
C SER A 210 0.80 6.52 -11.84
N LEU A 211 -0.24 6.37 -11.01
CA LEU A 211 -0.84 7.46 -10.24
C LEU A 211 0.17 8.11 -9.29
N ILE A 212 0.18 9.45 -9.26
CA ILE A 212 1.03 10.24 -8.34
C ILE A 212 0.27 10.62 -7.04
N ARG A 213 -1.05 10.81 -7.14
CA ARG A 213 -1.99 11.15 -6.05
C ARG A 213 -3.34 10.48 -6.31
N LEU A 214 -4.17 10.42 -5.28
CA LEU A 214 -5.59 10.05 -5.38
C LEU A 214 -6.49 11.30 -5.31
N PRO A 215 -7.72 11.25 -5.85
CA PRO A 215 -8.74 12.28 -5.62
C PRO A 215 -9.18 12.34 -4.15
N SER A 216 -9.87 13.43 -3.80
CA SER A 216 -10.36 13.69 -2.44
C SER A 216 -11.89 13.61 -2.30
N VAL A 217 -12.63 13.36 -3.39
CA VAL A 217 -14.10 13.35 -3.42
C VAL A 217 -14.58 12.04 -4.07
N GLY A 218 -15.68 11.48 -3.57
CA GLY A 218 -16.27 10.24 -4.08
C GLY A 218 -15.61 8.95 -3.59
N LEU A 219 -14.78 9.03 -2.53
CA LEU A 219 -14.09 7.88 -1.91
C LEU A 219 -14.65 7.52 -0.52
N GLU A 220 -15.83 8.05 -0.17
CA GLU A 220 -16.33 8.03 1.21
C GLU A 220 -16.83 6.65 1.65
N ASP A 221 -17.57 5.97 0.77
CA ASP A 221 -18.23 4.68 1.05
C ASP A 221 -17.35 3.45 0.83
N ILE A 222 -16.13 3.63 0.29
CA ILE A 222 -15.24 2.51 -0.07
C ILE A 222 -14.87 1.72 1.17
N GLU A 223 -15.15 0.42 1.15
CA GLU A 223 -14.79 -0.58 2.16
C GLU A 223 -13.41 -1.19 1.88
N THR A 224 -13.06 -1.42 0.61
CA THR A 224 -11.78 -2.00 0.17
C THR A 224 -11.09 -1.15 -0.90
N LEU A 225 -9.85 -0.73 -0.64
CA LEU A 225 -9.00 0.02 -1.57
C LEU A 225 -7.79 -0.83 -1.99
N ARG A 226 -7.55 -0.99 -3.30
CA ARG A 226 -6.35 -1.65 -3.84
C ARG A 226 -5.54 -0.70 -4.71
N ILE A 227 -4.27 -0.55 -4.36
CA ILE A 227 -3.28 0.25 -5.08
C ILE A 227 -1.92 -0.44 -4.95
N GLN A 228 -1.82 -1.66 -5.48
CA GLN A 228 -0.60 -2.47 -5.49
C GLN A 228 0.23 -2.16 -6.75
N ASN A 229 1.55 -2.37 -6.72
CA ASN A 229 2.46 -2.14 -7.86
C ASN A 229 2.42 -0.72 -8.48
N THR A 230 2.09 0.30 -7.69
CA THR A 230 1.95 1.70 -8.11
C THR A 230 2.99 2.57 -7.40
N HIS A 231 4.27 2.36 -7.71
CA HIS A 231 5.42 2.98 -7.03
C HIS A 231 5.53 4.51 -7.20
N THR A 232 4.74 5.10 -8.09
CA THR A 232 4.62 6.55 -8.31
C THR A 232 3.78 7.27 -7.26
N LEU A 233 2.95 6.55 -6.49
CA LEU A 233 2.02 7.17 -5.54
C LEU A 233 2.82 7.76 -4.36
N LYS A 234 2.87 9.09 -4.29
CA LYS A 234 3.60 9.81 -3.24
C LYS A 234 2.89 9.69 -1.90
N THR A 235 1.67 10.21 -1.83
CA THR A 235 0.88 10.34 -0.62
C THR A 235 -0.54 9.84 -0.84
N ILE A 236 -1.14 9.28 0.20
CA ILE A 236 -2.60 9.10 0.28
C ILE A 236 -3.24 10.41 0.79
N PRO A 237 -4.50 10.71 0.44
CA PRO A 237 -5.19 11.88 0.96
C PRO A 237 -5.48 11.70 2.46
N SER A 238 -6.05 12.73 3.10
CA SER A 238 -6.44 12.65 4.51
C SER A 238 -7.33 11.43 4.77
N ILE A 239 -7.03 10.63 5.80
CA ILE A 239 -7.82 9.41 6.05
C ILE A 239 -9.30 9.72 6.35
N TYR A 240 -9.59 10.96 6.75
CA TYR A 240 -10.93 11.51 6.98
C TYR A 240 -11.75 11.75 5.69
N TYR A 241 -11.25 11.38 4.52
CA TYR A 241 -12.06 11.22 3.30
C TYR A 241 -12.64 9.80 3.18
N PHE A 242 -12.02 8.80 3.82
CA PHE A 242 -12.44 7.39 3.78
C PHE A 242 -13.34 7.07 4.97
N LYS A 243 -14.66 7.28 4.86
CA LYS A 243 -15.59 7.10 5.99
C LYS A 243 -15.78 5.62 6.34
N ASN A 244 -15.97 4.76 5.33
CA ASN A 244 -16.35 3.35 5.51
C ASN A 244 -15.23 2.32 5.27
N LEU A 245 -13.99 2.77 5.08
CA LEU A 245 -12.86 1.90 4.74
C LEU A 245 -12.51 0.90 5.86
N GLN A 246 -12.36 -0.36 5.45
CA GLN A 246 -12.02 -1.51 6.28
C GLN A 246 -10.66 -2.10 5.88
N LYS A 247 -10.35 -2.16 4.58
CA LYS A 247 -9.15 -2.85 4.05
C LYS A 247 -8.41 -2.01 3.01
N ALA A 248 -7.09 -1.95 3.11
CA ALA A 248 -6.24 -1.18 2.21
C ALA A 248 -5.03 -2.01 1.76
N PHE A 249 -4.96 -2.34 0.46
CA PHE A 249 -3.87 -3.10 -0.15
C PHE A 249 -3.01 -2.14 -0.98
N LEU A 250 -2.00 -1.53 -0.35
CA LEU A 250 -1.19 -0.45 -0.89
C LEU A 250 0.17 -0.97 -1.41
N THR A 251 0.94 -0.08 -2.05
CA THR A 251 2.28 -0.40 -2.57
C THR A 251 3.38 -0.14 -1.53
N HIS A 252 3.19 0.83 -0.62
CA HIS A 252 4.21 1.26 0.34
C HIS A 252 3.69 1.14 1.77
N SER A 253 4.50 0.55 2.67
CA SER A 253 4.11 0.37 4.08
C SER A 253 3.98 1.70 4.83
N PHE A 254 4.74 2.74 4.45
CA PHE A 254 4.61 4.06 5.06
C PHE A 254 3.24 4.71 4.82
N HIS A 255 2.51 4.34 3.75
CA HIS A 255 1.12 4.78 3.59
C HIS A 255 0.19 4.18 4.66
N CYS A 256 0.47 2.98 5.17
CA CYS A 256 -0.31 2.39 6.26
C CYS A 256 -0.10 3.08 7.62
N CYS A 257 0.99 3.83 7.78
CA CYS A 257 1.24 4.62 8.98
C CYS A 257 0.18 5.71 9.21
N ALA A 258 -0.42 6.25 8.14
CA ALA A 258 -1.47 7.26 8.21
C ALA A 258 -2.72 6.80 8.97
N PHE A 259 -3.18 5.56 8.72
CA PHE A 259 -4.31 4.97 9.45
C PHE A 259 -3.93 4.66 10.91
N LYS A 260 -2.67 4.32 11.18
CA LYS A 260 -2.17 4.11 12.54
C LYS A 260 -2.10 5.41 13.35
N PHE A 261 -1.61 6.50 12.74
CA PHE A 261 -1.36 7.80 13.38
C PHE A 261 -2.08 8.98 12.69
N PRO A 262 -3.43 9.08 12.77
CA PRO A 262 -4.19 10.09 12.04
C PRO A 262 -3.79 11.54 12.34
N SER A 263 -3.41 11.80 13.60
CA SER A 263 -3.05 13.13 14.11
C SER A 263 -1.72 13.68 13.60
N ARG A 264 -0.85 12.85 13.02
CA ARG A 264 0.41 13.27 12.35
C ARG A 264 0.31 13.22 10.82
N HIS A 265 -0.67 12.50 10.28
CA HIS A 265 -0.92 12.45 8.83
C HIS A 265 -1.62 13.72 8.33
N ASP A 266 -2.60 14.20 9.10
CA ASP A 266 -3.29 15.47 8.83
C ASP A 266 -3.65 16.15 10.16
N PRO A 267 -2.70 16.86 10.80
CA PRO A 267 -2.93 17.49 12.10
C PRO A 267 -4.08 18.50 12.07
N ARG A 268 -4.25 19.21 10.95
CA ARG A 268 -5.30 20.21 10.75
C ARG A 268 -6.68 19.55 10.73
N ARG A 269 -6.90 18.58 9.84
CA ARG A 269 -8.21 17.93 9.70
C ARG A 269 -8.51 17.00 10.88
N HIS A 270 -7.49 16.47 11.55
CA HIS A 270 -7.63 15.82 12.85
C HIS A 270 -8.20 16.80 13.90
N ALA A 271 -7.63 18.01 14.02
CA ALA A 271 -8.14 19.02 14.95
C ALA A 271 -9.54 19.52 14.57
N GLU A 272 -9.83 19.72 13.28
CA GLU A 272 -11.18 20.04 12.79
C GLU A 272 -12.18 18.94 13.16
N ARG A 273 -11.85 17.66 12.93
CA ARG A 273 -12.69 16.50 13.29
C ARG A 273 -12.87 16.32 14.81
N MET A 274 -11.86 16.63 15.62
CA MET A 274 -11.99 16.60 17.07
C MET A 274 -12.93 17.72 17.57
N LYS A 275 -12.86 18.93 16.99
CA LYS A 275 -13.80 20.03 17.26
C LYS A 275 -15.23 19.71 16.80
N GLU A 276 -15.41 18.93 15.74
CA GLU A 276 -16.73 18.39 15.40
C GLU A 276 -17.25 17.48 16.53
N ILE A 277 -16.48 16.45 16.92
CA ILE A 277 -16.88 15.47 17.94
C ILE A 277 -17.23 16.16 19.28
N GLU A 278 -16.44 17.16 19.68
CA GLU A 278 -16.71 18.01 20.85
C GLU A 278 -18.06 18.74 20.76
N LYS A 279 -18.41 19.31 19.59
CA LYS A 279 -19.73 19.94 19.38
C LYS A 279 -20.87 18.91 19.51
N TRP A 280 -20.74 17.73 18.90
CA TRP A 280 -21.75 16.66 19.02
C TRP A 280 -21.93 16.21 20.47
N GLN A 281 -20.84 16.08 21.24
CA GLN A 281 -20.89 15.75 22.67
C GLN A 281 -21.58 16.87 23.48
N LEU A 282 -21.27 18.14 23.21
CA LEU A 282 -21.91 19.30 23.85
C LEU A 282 -23.38 19.46 23.46
N GLN A 283 -23.80 19.02 22.28
CA GLN A 283 -25.21 18.98 21.87
C GLN A 283 -25.96 17.89 22.65
N CYS A 284 -25.44 16.68 22.71
CA CYS A 284 -26.08 15.60 23.48
C CYS A 284 -26.14 15.88 25.00
N ALA A 285 -25.09 16.45 25.58
CA ALA A 285 -25.11 16.86 26.99
C ALA A 285 -26.22 17.91 27.28
N LYS A 286 -26.58 18.74 26.29
CA LYS A 286 -27.69 19.69 26.41
C LYS A 286 -29.04 19.01 26.31
N SER A 287 -29.25 18.10 25.36
CA SER A 287 -30.53 17.37 25.24
C SER A 287 -30.83 16.50 26.45
N ASP A 288 -29.81 15.85 27.04
CA ASP A 288 -29.95 15.11 28.29
C ASP A 288 -30.37 16.05 29.44
N SER A 289 -29.69 17.21 29.59
CA SER A 289 -30.06 18.20 30.61
C SER A 289 -31.47 18.79 30.41
N GLN A 290 -31.98 18.87 29.18
CA GLN A 290 -33.36 19.29 28.92
C GLN A 290 -34.39 18.20 29.24
N ARG A 291 -34.02 16.91 29.12
CA ARG A 291 -34.87 15.79 29.56
C ARG A 291 -35.07 15.79 31.07
N ASP A 292 -33.99 15.98 31.85
CA ASP A 292 -34.07 16.05 33.31
C ASP A 292 -34.97 17.22 33.78
N ASN A 293 -34.75 18.43 33.25
CA ASN A 293 -35.57 19.60 33.56
C ASN A 293 -37.06 19.41 33.18
N ASN A 294 -37.36 18.70 32.09
CA ASN A 294 -38.75 18.41 31.71
C ASN A 294 -39.40 17.36 32.63
N HIS A 295 -38.62 16.42 33.18
CA HIS A 295 -39.12 15.47 34.19
C HIS A 295 -39.46 16.15 35.51
N GLU A 296 -38.66 17.13 35.98
CA GLU A 296 -38.99 17.91 37.18
C GLU A 296 -40.24 18.77 37.00
N ASN A 297 -40.42 19.41 35.84
CA ASN A 297 -41.61 20.22 35.56
C ASN A 297 -42.91 19.38 35.54
N PHE A 298 -42.87 18.12 35.09
CA PHE A 298 -44.05 17.24 35.10
C PHE A 298 -44.47 16.81 36.52
N LEU A 299 -43.56 16.88 37.50
CA LEU A 299 -43.85 16.62 38.92
C LEU A 299 -44.38 17.85 39.67
N SER A 300 -44.41 19.04 39.04
CA SER A 300 -44.80 20.31 39.67
C SER A 300 -46.26 20.73 39.39
N SER A 301 -47.08 19.88 38.78
CA SER A 301 -48.47 20.21 38.42
C SER A 301 -49.42 19.00 38.40
N GLY A 302 -49.70 18.45 39.58
CA GLY A 302 -50.73 17.43 39.79
C GLY A 302 -51.07 17.27 41.28
N ASN A 303 -52.32 17.53 41.66
CA ASN A 303 -52.73 17.53 43.07
C ASN A 303 -52.79 16.12 43.69
N VAL A 304 -52.39 16.03 44.96
CA VAL A 304 -52.58 14.84 45.80
C VAL A 304 -54.06 14.68 46.17
N LEU A 305 -54.58 13.45 46.02
CA LEU A 305 -55.73 12.95 46.78
C LEU A 305 -55.58 11.42 46.92
N GLU A 306 -55.68 10.93 48.16
CA GLU A 306 -55.47 9.51 48.50
C GLU A 306 -56.77 8.70 48.42
N SER A 307 -56.69 7.44 47.95
CA SER A 307 -57.25 6.29 48.71
C SER A 307 -56.89 4.91 48.12
N SER A 308 -56.18 4.12 48.94
CA SER A 308 -55.91 2.68 48.93
C SER A 308 -57.12 1.74 48.67
N PRO A 309 -56.96 0.38 48.59
CA PRO A 309 -55.80 -0.46 48.18
C PRO A 309 -56.17 -1.67 47.26
N SER A 310 -55.18 -2.38 46.69
CA SER A 310 -55.05 -3.87 46.80
C SER A 310 -53.86 -4.47 45.99
N LEU A 311 -53.46 -5.69 46.38
CA LEU A 311 -52.53 -6.63 45.73
C LEU A 311 -51.08 -6.17 45.41
N GLN A 312 -50.20 -6.42 46.38
CA GLN A 312 -48.79 -6.75 46.14
C GLN A 312 -48.57 -8.24 46.44
N GLN A 313 -47.67 -8.93 45.73
CA GLN A 313 -46.79 -10.01 46.25
C GLN A 313 -45.70 -10.39 45.20
N PRO A 314 -44.61 -11.11 45.55
CA PRO A 314 -43.30 -10.47 45.42
C PRO A 314 -42.18 -11.32 44.76
N ILE A 315 -40.96 -10.79 44.82
CA ILE A 315 -39.68 -11.40 44.43
C ILE A 315 -39.37 -12.65 45.28
N SER A 316 -38.92 -13.75 44.66
CA SER A 316 -37.86 -14.62 45.23
C SER A 316 -37.16 -15.50 44.19
N ALA A 317 -36.03 -16.07 44.61
CA ALA A 317 -35.05 -16.79 43.78
C ALA A 317 -35.49 -18.18 43.29
N ASN A 318 -34.68 -18.78 42.40
CA ASN A 318 -34.71 -20.22 42.18
C ASN A 318 -33.29 -20.80 41.96
N THR A 319 -33.10 -22.07 42.30
CA THR A 319 -31.78 -22.75 42.36
C THR A 319 -31.88 -24.15 41.77
N PHE A 320 -30.89 -24.58 40.96
CA PHE A 320 -30.76 -25.99 40.57
C PHE A 320 -29.29 -26.49 40.62
N LYS A 321 -29.12 -27.82 40.70
CA LYS A 321 -27.88 -28.52 41.07
C LYS A 321 -27.35 -29.46 39.98
N LYS A 322 -26.10 -29.92 40.17
CA LYS A 322 -25.45 -31.06 39.48
C LYS A 322 -26.33 -32.33 39.53
N GLU A 323 -26.22 -33.33 38.66
CA GLU A 323 -25.05 -34.17 38.24
C GLU A 323 -25.32 -34.81 36.84
N LYS A 324 -24.51 -35.63 36.13
CA LYS A 324 -23.20 -36.37 36.29
C LYS A 324 -22.70 -36.81 34.87
N ASP A 325 -21.59 -37.51 34.57
CA ASP A 325 -20.40 -38.06 35.28
C ASP A 325 -19.16 -38.07 34.30
N THR A 326 -18.39 -39.16 34.25
CA THR A 326 -17.08 -39.40 33.59
C THR A 326 -16.99 -40.90 33.14
N PRO A 327 -16.00 -41.43 32.33
CA PRO A 327 -14.53 -41.31 32.54
C PRO A 327 -13.56 -41.37 31.30
N LEU A 328 -12.28 -41.02 31.54
CA LEU A 328 -10.96 -41.50 30.98
C LEU A 328 -10.77 -41.75 29.44
N THR A 329 -9.56 -41.63 28.83
CA THR A 329 -8.16 -41.72 29.33
C THR A 329 -7.19 -40.63 28.80
N ASP A 330 -6.05 -40.53 29.50
CA ASP A 330 -4.70 -40.03 29.13
C ASP A 330 -4.21 -40.25 27.66
N VAL A 331 -3.14 -39.60 27.14
CA VAL A 331 -1.79 -39.32 27.74
C VAL A 331 -1.19 -37.95 27.31
N THR A 332 -0.25 -37.40 28.10
CA THR A 332 0.50 -36.12 27.91
C THR A 332 1.87 -36.35 27.22
N THR A 333 2.71 -35.39 26.80
CA THR A 333 2.88 -33.91 26.99
C THR A 333 3.15 -33.27 25.60
N SER A 334 3.52 -32.00 25.35
CA SER A 334 3.90 -30.76 26.08
C SER A 334 3.45 -29.55 25.19
N ASN A 335 3.88 -28.27 25.25
CA ASN A 335 4.84 -27.48 26.03
C ASN A 335 4.35 -25.99 26.05
N PRO A 336 4.72 -25.11 27.00
CA PRO A 336 3.92 -23.89 27.25
C PRO A 336 4.45 -22.60 26.60
N LEU A 337 3.62 -21.93 25.78
CA LEU A 337 3.77 -20.49 25.49
C LEU A 337 2.49 -19.75 24.98
N TYR A 338 1.28 -20.29 25.20
CA TYR A 338 0.05 -19.73 24.63
C TYR A 338 -1.15 -19.67 25.62
N LYS A 339 -1.04 -18.88 26.70
CA LYS A 339 -2.21 -18.51 27.52
C LYS A 339 -2.04 -17.26 28.39
N PHE A 340 -2.14 -16.05 27.82
CA PHE A 340 -2.26 -14.81 28.61
C PHE A 340 -2.96 -13.62 27.90
N PHE A 341 -4.01 -13.86 27.11
CA PHE A 341 -4.93 -12.79 26.66
C PHE A 341 -6.35 -13.30 26.43
N ASN A 342 -7.13 -13.45 27.51
CA ASN A 342 -8.52 -12.97 27.57
C ASN A 342 -9.02 -13.04 29.03
N GLU A 343 -9.30 -11.91 29.68
CA GLU A 343 -10.53 -11.68 30.47
C GLU A 343 -10.57 -10.30 31.17
N ASN A 344 -11.80 -9.83 31.42
CA ASN A 344 -12.20 -8.85 32.44
C ASN A 344 -11.68 -7.41 32.33
N SER A 345 -12.33 -6.68 31.41
CA SER A 345 -12.52 -5.24 31.47
C SER A 345 -13.03 -4.74 32.84
N LYS A 346 -12.32 -3.78 33.45
CA LYS A 346 -12.88 -2.81 34.40
C LYS A 346 -12.29 -1.43 34.09
N GLY A 347 -13.13 -0.40 34.03
CA GLY A 347 -12.71 0.95 33.65
C GLY A 347 -11.93 1.68 34.76
N VAL A 348 -10.92 2.44 34.38
CA VAL A 348 -10.19 3.37 35.26
C VAL A 348 -9.94 4.69 34.51
N PHE A 349 -10.03 5.78 35.26
CA PHE A 349 -9.76 7.16 34.88
C PHE A 349 -8.58 7.38 33.94
N TYR A 350 -8.76 8.29 32.96
CA TYR A 350 -7.68 9.08 32.39
C TYR A 350 -7.76 10.52 32.91
N SER A 351 -6.93 10.83 33.91
CA SER A 351 -6.53 12.19 34.25
C SER A 351 -5.01 12.24 34.34
N ARG A 352 -4.41 13.38 33.94
CA ARG A 352 -2.97 13.58 33.68
C ARG A 352 -2.39 12.75 32.52
N LEU A 353 -2.27 13.37 31.35
CA LEU A 353 -0.95 13.69 30.77
C LEU A 353 -1.10 14.63 29.55
N MET A 354 -1.56 15.85 29.80
CA MET A 354 -1.43 16.99 28.88
C MET A 354 -0.94 18.20 29.70
N ARG A 355 0.38 18.35 29.79
CA ARG A 355 1.04 19.61 30.14
C ARG A 355 2.24 19.80 29.21
N SER A 356 1.98 20.50 28.11
CA SER A 356 2.96 21.17 27.28
C SER A 356 2.35 22.52 26.93
N GLU A 357 2.53 23.48 27.82
CA GLU A 357 2.02 24.85 27.64
C GLU A 357 2.84 25.51 26.52
N PHE A 358 2.19 25.86 25.41
CA PHE A 358 2.69 26.79 24.41
C PHE A 358 1.65 27.91 24.26
N PRO A 359 2.03 29.19 24.40
CA PRO A 359 1.12 30.30 24.17
C PRO A 359 0.86 30.43 22.66
N VAL A 360 -0.41 30.51 22.29
CA VAL A 360 -0.86 31.09 21.02
C VAL A 360 -1.39 32.48 21.36
N ASP A 361 -0.93 33.48 20.62
CA ASP A 361 -1.30 34.88 20.86
C ASP A 361 -2.58 35.20 20.07
N ASP A 362 -3.72 35.31 20.76
CA ASP A 362 -5.01 35.65 20.16
C ASP A 362 -5.10 37.17 19.92
N ASN A 363 -4.50 37.66 18.81
CA ASN A 363 -4.87 38.91 18.11
C ASN A 363 -4.11 39.08 16.78
N ASP A 364 -4.63 38.53 15.68
CA ASP A 364 -4.74 39.21 14.35
C ASP A 364 -5.16 38.23 13.24
N VAL A 365 -6.40 38.35 12.75
CA VAL A 365 -6.83 37.78 11.45
C VAL A 365 -7.79 38.79 10.79
N PRO A 366 -7.48 39.31 9.58
CA PRO A 366 -8.34 40.29 8.91
C PRO A 366 -9.62 39.67 8.36
N SER A 367 -10.71 40.44 8.36
CA SER A 367 -12.07 40.00 8.02
C SER A 367 -12.38 39.87 6.52
N SER A 368 -11.40 40.07 5.64
CA SER A 368 -11.58 39.95 4.18
C SER A 368 -10.27 39.60 3.46
N TRP A 369 -10.39 39.01 2.27
CA TRP A 369 -9.29 38.78 1.33
C TRP A 369 -9.67 39.41 -0.02
N ARG A 370 -8.72 40.05 -0.69
CA ARG A 370 -8.88 40.59 -2.05
C ARG A 370 -7.98 39.86 -3.03
N ALA A 371 -8.57 39.38 -4.12
CA ALA A 371 -7.92 39.08 -5.37
C ALA A 371 -8.73 39.73 -6.50
N ASP A 372 -8.05 40.30 -7.50
CA ASP A 372 -8.62 40.81 -8.76
C ASP A 372 -9.89 41.69 -8.66
N GLY A 373 -9.99 42.47 -7.58
CA GLY A 373 -10.95 43.59 -7.46
C GLY A 373 -12.40 43.23 -7.15
N VAL A 374 -12.71 41.95 -6.88
CA VAL A 374 -14.06 41.48 -6.51
C VAL A 374 -14.09 41.08 -5.03
N GLU A 375 -15.22 41.35 -4.36
CA GLU A 375 -15.44 41.12 -2.93
C GLU A 375 -16.51 40.05 -2.72
N TYR A 376 -16.20 39.02 -1.92
CA TYR A 376 -17.04 37.84 -1.71
C TYR A 376 -17.46 37.70 -0.23
N PRO A 377 -18.73 37.92 0.12
CA PRO A 377 -19.24 37.64 1.47
C PRO A 377 -19.42 36.13 1.71
N LEU A 378 -19.01 35.64 2.89
CA LEU A 378 -19.37 34.30 3.36
C LEU A 378 -20.77 34.32 3.99
N ALA A 379 -21.80 34.22 3.17
CA ALA A 379 -23.18 34.04 3.60
C ALA A 379 -23.61 32.57 3.43
N TRP A 380 -24.08 31.96 4.52
CA TRP A 380 -24.85 30.72 4.48
C TRP A 380 -26.31 31.07 4.74
N ASP A 381 -27.19 30.93 3.74
CA ASP A 381 -28.49 30.26 3.93
C ASP A 381 -29.30 30.08 2.63
N TYR A 382 -30.16 29.05 2.64
CA TYR A 382 -31.30 28.72 1.78
C TYR A 382 -31.35 29.14 0.29
N LEU A 383 -31.51 28.14 -0.59
CA LEU A 383 -32.77 27.98 -1.35
C LEU A 383 -32.88 26.58 -2.01
N ALA A 384 -33.91 25.82 -1.64
CA ALA A 384 -34.36 24.61 -2.35
C ALA A 384 -35.82 24.29 -1.96
N ASP A 385 -36.77 24.53 -2.87
CA ASP A 385 -38.16 24.08 -2.74
C ASP A 385 -38.84 24.00 -4.12
N SER A 386 -39.78 23.04 -4.28
CA SER A 386 -40.54 22.69 -5.50
C SER A 386 -39.69 22.22 -6.73
N MET A 387 -40.10 21.28 -7.59
CA MET A 387 -41.43 20.70 -7.86
C MET A 387 -41.37 19.17 -8.07
N ASP A 388 -42.54 18.52 -8.06
CA ASP A 388 -42.75 17.06 -7.99
C ASP A 388 -42.57 16.26 -9.31
N MET A 389 -42.20 14.97 -9.19
CA MET A 389 -42.95 13.89 -9.87
C MET A 389 -42.76 12.49 -9.23
N GLU A 390 -43.87 11.94 -8.74
CA GLU A 390 -44.20 10.52 -8.46
C GLU A 390 -43.07 9.48 -8.22
N THR A 391 -42.83 9.16 -6.94
CA THR A 391 -42.15 7.91 -6.53
C THR A 391 -43.14 6.78 -6.25
N GLY A 392 -42.94 5.60 -6.86
CA GLY A 392 -43.66 4.38 -6.48
C GLY A 392 -43.28 3.91 -5.07
N THR A 393 -44.28 3.56 -4.26
CA THR A 393 -44.10 3.25 -2.83
C THR A 393 -43.51 1.86 -2.58
N PHE A 394 -42.47 1.78 -1.74
CA PHE A 394 -42.06 0.52 -1.12
C PHE A 394 -41.65 0.67 0.35
N HIS A 395 -42.58 1.17 1.17
CA HIS A 395 -42.76 0.76 2.56
C HIS A 395 -44.24 1.02 2.91
N ALA A 396 -44.84 0.18 3.76
CA ALA A 396 -46.21 0.41 4.23
C ALA A 396 -46.23 1.62 5.18
N PRO A 397 -47.23 2.52 5.10
CA PRO A 397 -47.32 3.64 6.01
C PRO A 397 -47.57 3.13 7.44
N ILE A 398 -46.65 3.45 8.35
CA ILE A 398 -46.89 3.34 9.79
C ILE A 398 -47.74 4.55 10.17
N ASP A 399 -48.84 4.32 10.87
CA ASP A 399 -49.81 5.35 11.25
C ASP A 399 -49.23 6.26 12.35
N THR A 400 -48.60 7.37 11.95
CA THR A 400 -47.93 8.32 12.85
C THR A 400 -48.93 9.24 13.55
N ASN A 401 -49.72 8.68 14.46
CA ASN A 401 -50.14 9.44 15.64
C ASN A 401 -48.89 9.90 16.40
N GLN A 402 -48.89 11.14 16.88
CA GLN A 402 -47.68 11.85 17.33
C GLN A 402 -46.95 11.14 18.48
N THR A 403 -45.87 10.43 18.17
CA THR A 403 -44.78 10.11 19.09
C THR A 403 -43.51 10.80 18.62
N GLN A 404 -42.73 11.35 19.56
CA GLN A 404 -41.52 12.08 19.24
C GLN A 404 -40.46 11.12 18.68
N LEU A 405 -39.67 11.55 17.68
CA LEU A 405 -38.41 10.89 17.39
C LEU A 405 -37.44 11.20 18.55
N ASP A 406 -37.35 10.28 19.50
CA ASP A 406 -36.32 10.29 20.53
C ASP A 406 -34.95 9.98 19.89
N GLU A 407 -34.17 11.03 19.63
CA GLU A 407 -32.74 10.88 19.30
C GLU A 407 -31.98 10.37 20.54
N TYR A 408 -31.69 9.08 20.58
CA TYR A 408 -30.96 8.46 21.67
C TYR A 408 -29.46 8.85 21.65
N CYS A 409 -29.11 9.88 22.42
CA CYS A 409 -27.74 10.21 22.77
C CYS A 409 -27.06 9.03 23.51
N GLY A 410 -26.28 8.25 22.76
CA GLY A 410 -25.46 7.18 23.30
C GLY A 410 -24.10 7.66 23.80
N ASN A 411 -23.45 6.89 24.66
CA ASN A 411 -22.07 7.17 25.09
C ASN A 411 -21.12 7.00 23.88
N PHE A 412 -20.66 8.14 23.31
CA PHE A 412 -19.82 8.22 22.12
C PHE A 412 -18.40 7.68 22.36
N THR A 413 -18.28 6.34 22.44
CA THR A 413 -16.98 5.69 22.26
C THR A 413 -16.48 5.98 20.84
N ILE A 414 -15.33 6.62 20.72
CA ILE A 414 -14.64 6.79 19.43
C ILE A 414 -14.13 5.41 19.01
N ARG A 415 -15.00 4.61 18.40
CA ARG A 415 -14.61 3.41 17.65
C ARG A 415 -13.84 3.86 16.42
N LYS A 416 -12.54 4.09 16.60
CA LYS A 416 -11.57 4.11 15.51
C LYS A 416 -11.76 2.80 14.75
N ARG A 417 -12.34 2.86 13.55
CA ARG A 417 -12.41 1.72 12.64
C ARG A 417 -10.97 1.34 12.33
N ASP A 418 -10.56 0.15 12.74
CA ASP A 418 -9.18 -0.29 12.55
C ASP A 418 -9.05 -0.82 11.13
N VAL A 419 -8.27 -0.13 10.30
CA VAL A 419 -8.16 -0.41 8.86
C VAL A 419 -7.06 -1.45 8.66
N GLU A 420 -7.43 -2.62 8.16
CA GLU A 420 -6.49 -3.68 7.78
C GLU A 420 -5.65 -3.21 6.58
N CYS A 421 -4.49 -2.61 6.86
CA CYS A 421 -3.62 -2.02 5.84
C CYS A 421 -2.36 -2.88 5.61
N TYR A 422 -2.10 -3.17 4.34
CA TYR A 422 -0.98 -3.98 3.88
C TYR A 422 -0.19 -3.21 2.79
N PRO A 423 1.15 -3.37 2.71
CA PRO A 423 2.00 -4.14 3.60
C PRO A 423 2.20 -3.46 4.97
N ILE A 424 2.30 -4.27 6.02
CA ILE A 424 2.44 -3.78 7.41
C ILE A 424 3.85 -3.17 7.59
N PRO A 425 3.98 -1.98 8.23
CA PRO A 425 5.27 -1.40 8.60
C PRO A 425 6.15 -2.36 9.42
N ASN A 426 7.44 -2.40 9.11
CA ASN A 426 8.40 -3.33 9.71
C ASN A 426 9.65 -2.60 10.25
N ALA A 427 10.59 -3.33 10.86
CA ALA A 427 11.78 -2.73 11.49
C ALA A 427 12.71 -1.98 10.52
N LEU A 428 12.65 -2.26 9.21
CA LEU A 428 13.43 -1.59 8.16
C LEU A 428 12.65 -0.49 7.42
N ASN A 429 11.35 -0.38 7.68
CA ASN A 429 10.45 0.66 7.17
C ASN A 429 9.49 1.10 8.29
N PRO A 430 10.00 1.79 9.33
CA PRO A 430 9.23 2.29 10.46
C PRO A 430 8.34 3.49 10.10
N CYS A 431 7.40 3.84 10.97
CA CYS A 431 6.49 4.97 10.78
C CYS A 431 7.05 6.31 11.30
N GLU A 432 7.42 6.35 12.59
CA GLU A 432 7.63 7.61 13.30
C GLU A 432 9.05 8.17 13.07
N ASP A 433 10.06 7.32 13.15
CA ASP A 433 11.48 7.70 13.11
C ASP A 433 12.30 6.64 12.40
N VAL A 434 13.41 7.03 11.75
CA VAL A 434 14.37 6.08 11.17
C VAL A 434 15.14 5.36 12.30
N MET A 435 15.41 6.07 13.40
CA MET A 435 16.05 5.56 14.61
C MET A 435 15.09 5.67 15.81
N GLY A 436 14.23 4.66 15.99
CA GLY A 436 13.19 4.65 17.04
C GLY A 436 13.66 4.72 18.50
N TYR A 437 14.96 4.72 18.78
CA TYR A 437 15.51 4.79 20.14
C TYR A 437 16.42 6.01 20.36
N ARG A 438 16.14 6.80 21.41
CA ARG A 438 16.94 7.98 21.79
C ARG A 438 18.41 7.64 22.07
N TRP A 439 18.68 6.50 22.73
CA TRP A 439 20.04 6.05 23.00
C TRP A 439 20.82 5.70 21.72
N LEU A 440 20.13 5.15 20.70
CA LEU A 440 20.72 4.81 19.42
C LEU A 440 21.14 6.07 18.66
N ARG A 441 20.32 7.13 18.66
CA ARG A 441 20.67 8.42 18.05
C ARG A 441 21.91 9.04 18.69
N ILE A 442 21.99 9.04 20.02
CA ILE A 442 23.16 9.54 20.76
C ILE A 442 24.41 8.73 20.39
N ALA A 443 24.30 7.40 20.36
CA ALA A 443 25.40 6.52 19.96
C ALA A 443 25.82 6.76 18.49
N VAL A 444 24.88 6.93 17.56
CA VAL A 444 25.18 7.21 16.15
C VAL A 444 25.88 8.55 15.97
N TRP A 445 25.44 9.63 16.64
CA TRP A 445 26.15 10.92 16.56
C TRP A 445 27.59 10.85 17.10
N ILE A 446 27.83 10.04 18.14
CA ILE A 446 29.19 9.76 18.63
C ILE A 446 30.00 8.96 17.60
N VAL A 447 29.42 7.91 17.01
CA VAL A 447 30.07 7.09 15.96
C VAL A 447 30.37 7.92 14.72
N VAL A 448 29.47 8.79 14.27
CA VAL A 448 29.67 9.72 13.16
C VAL A 448 30.83 10.68 13.45
N ALA A 449 30.86 11.29 14.65
CA ALA A 449 31.95 12.18 15.05
C ALA A 449 33.31 11.45 15.05
N LEU A 450 33.38 10.24 15.61
CA LEU A 450 34.60 9.43 15.63
C LEU A 450 35.02 8.96 14.23
N ALA A 451 34.08 8.48 13.41
CA ALA A 451 34.35 7.98 12.06
C ALA A 451 34.79 9.09 11.10
N VAL A 452 34.22 10.29 11.20
CA VAL A 452 34.61 11.42 10.35
C VAL A 452 35.92 12.05 10.86
N VAL A 453 35.99 12.46 12.13
CA VAL A 453 37.18 13.17 12.65
C VAL A 453 38.40 12.25 12.72
N GLY A 454 38.23 11.01 13.18
CA GLY A 454 39.31 10.04 13.30
C GLY A 454 39.92 9.69 11.95
N ASN A 455 39.10 9.35 10.95
CA ASN A 455 39.61 8.98 9.64
C ASN A 455 40.16 10.17 8.84
N VAL A 456 39.58 11.37 8.97
CA VAL A 456 40.18 12.59 8.39
C VAL A 456 41.56 12.85 9.02
N ALA A 457 41.71 12.71 10.34
CA ALA A 457 43.01 12.85 11.00
C ALA A 457 44.03 11.80 10.53
N VAL A 458 43.62 10.53 10.40
CA VAL A 458 44.47 9.45 9.87
C VAL A 458 44.91 9.73 8.43
N LEU A 459 43.99 10.15 7.56
CA LEU A 459 44.29 10.52 6.17
C LEU A 459 45.26 11.71 6.09
N VAL A 460 45.01 12.78 6.86
CA VAL A 460 45.90 13.96 6.92
C VAL A 460 47.30 13.59 7.40
N VAL A 461 47.42 12.75 8.45
CA VAL A 461 48.72 12.28 8.95
C VAL A 461 49.44 11.42 7.91
N ILE A 462 48.73 10.49 7.24
CA ILE A 462 49.33 9.64 6.20
C ILE A 462 49.81 10.48 4.99
N LEU A 463 49.02 11.46 4.55
CA LEU A 463 49.36 12.35 3.43
C LEU A 463 50.46 13.37 3.76
N SER A 464 50.65 13.72 5.04
CA SER A 464 51.69 14.66 5.49
C SER A 464 53.08 14.03 5.63
N ILE A 465 53.19 12.70 5.60
CA ILE A 465 54.46 11.97 5.70
C ILE A 465 55.12 11.88 4.31
N ARG A 466 56.43 12.19 4.23
CA ARG A 466 57.19 12.15 2.97
C ARG A 466 57.09 10.78 2.28
N SER A 467 56.83 10.82 0.98
CA SER A 467 56.63 9.65 0.10
C SER A 467 57.81 8.67 0.08
N GLU A 468 59.03 9.14 0.31
CA GLU A 468 60.25 8.33 0.42
C GLU A 468 60.17 7.26 1.53
N VAL A 469 59.27 7.43 2.52
CA VAL A 469 59.07 6.51 3.65
C VAL A 469 57.78 5.68 3.51
N ALA A 470 57.15 5.64 2.31
CA ALA A 470 55.86 4.97 2.11
C ALA A 470 55.96 3.43 2.22
N SER A 471 55.35 2.86 3.26
CA SER A 471 55.21 1.41 3.44
C SER A 471 53.84 0.89 3.01
N VAL A 472 53.78 -0.37 2.56
CA VAL A 472 52.54 -1.04 2.11
C VAL A 472 51.45 -0.96 3.18
N SER A 473 51.79 -1.22 4.44
CA SER A 473 50.85 -1.08 5.56
C SER A 473 50.26 0.33 5.71
N ARG A 474 51.02 1.42 5.50
CA ARG A 474 50.44 2.79 5.56
C ARG A 474 49.55 3.09 4.35
N PHE A 475 49.93 2.59 3.17
CA PHE A 475 49.11 2.68 1.95
C PHE A 475 47.75 1.97 2.13
N LEU A 476 47.74 0.76 2.71
CA LEU A 476 46.51 0.04 3.02
C LEU A 476 45.68 0.73 4.11
N MET A 477 46.30 1.22 5.20
CA MET A 477 45.58 1.99 6.24
C MET A 477 44.96 3.29 5.70
N GLY A 478 45.57 3.92 4.69
CA GLY A 478 44.98 5.07 4.00
C GLY A 478 43.72 4.71 3.21
N HIS A 479 43.69 3.56 2.55
CA HIS A 479 42.48 3.08 1.87
C HIS A 479 41.37 2.65 2.85
N LEU A 480 41.74 2.04 3.98
CA LEU A 480 40.80 1.69 5.05
C LEU A 480 40.15 2.95 5.64
N ALA A 481 40.95 3.93 6.05
CA ALA A 481 40.45 5.20 6.57
C ALA A 481 39.56 5.96 5.56
N PHE A 482 39.84 5.86 4.26
CA PHE A 482 38.97 6.41 3.22
C PHE A 482 37.62 5.68 3.14
N ALA A 483 37.61 4.34 3.21
CA ALA A 483 36.38 3.56 3.23
C ALA A 483 35.53 3.84 4.48
N ASP A 484 36.16 3.89 5.64
CA ASP A 484 35.48 4.13 6.92
C ASP A 484 35.01 5.60 7.05
N LEU A 485 35.67 6.56 6.37
CA LEU A 485 35.17 7.92 6.18
C LEU A 485 33.91 7.94 5.29
N CYS A 486 33.87 7.15 4.21
CA CYS A 486 32.66 7.01 3.38
C CYS A 486 31.49 6.39 4.18
N LEU A 487 31.77 5.44 5.08
CA LEU A 487 30.78 4.89 6.00
C LEU A 487 30.31 5.95 7.02
N GLY A 488 31.22 6.78 7.54
CA GLY A 488 30.90 7.92 8.41
C GLY A 488 29.99 8.95 7.72
N LEU A 489 30.23 9.24 6.43
CA LEU A 489 29.36 10.10 5.62
C LEU A 489 27.99 9.49 5.35
N TYR A 490 27.91 8.17 5.11
CA TYR A 490 26.63 7.46 5.07
C TYR A 490 25.86 7.60 6.40
N LEU A 491 26.49 7.32 7.53
CA LEU A 491 25.85 7.44 8.85
C LEU A 491 25.42 8.89 9.16
N LEU A 492 26.19 9.88 8.73
CA LEU A 492 25.81 11.30 8.82
C LEU A 492 24.54 11.61 8.01
N LEU A 493 24.38 11.04 6.80
CA LEU A 493 23.16 11.19 6.00
C LEU A 493 21.93 10.58 6.72
N ILE A 494 22.05 9.37 7.27
CA ILE A 494 20.96 8.72 8.01
C ILE A 494 20.61 9.50 9.29
N ALA A 495 21.61 9.97 10.03
CA ALA A 495 21.40 10.80 11.21
C ALA A 495 20.77 12.17 10.89
N SER A 496 21.07 12.73 9.71
CA SER A 496 20.49 14.00 9.24
C SER A 496 19.02 13.87 8.86
N ILE A 497 18.62 12.80 8.16
CA ILE A 497 17.19 12.58 7.84
C ILE A 497 16.39 12.23 9.10
N ASP A 498 16.92 11.43 10.02
CA ASP A 498 16.26 11.11 11.30
C ASP A 498 16.01 12.35 12.17
N ALA A 499 16.97 13.29 12.20
CA ALA A 499 16.82 14.56 12.88
C ALA A 499 15.82 15.50 12.17
N HIS A 500 15.78 15.51 10.84
CA HIS A 500 14.86 16.33 10.05
C HIS A 500 13.41 15.84 10.14
N SER A 501 13.17 14.52 10.11
CA SER A 501 11.85 13.92 10.07
C SER A 501 11.39 13.33 11.40
N MET A 502 11.91 13.84 12.53
CA MET A 502 11.72 13.27 13.86
C MET A 502 10.22 13.17 14.23
N GLY A 503 9.75 11.96 14.51
CA GLY A 503 8.35 11.64 14.80
C GLY A 503 7.39 11.57 13.61
N GLU A 504 7.79 12.04 12.42
CA GLU A 504 6.92 12.12 11.22
C GLU A 504 7.58 11.56 9.95
N TYR A 505 8.51 10.62 10.09
CA TYR A 505 9.26 10.04 8.97
C TYR A 505 8.37 9.56 7.80
N PHE A 506 7.21 8.95 8.07
CA PHE A 506 6.29 8.48 7.03
C PHE A 506 5.79 9.57 6.06
N ASN A 507 5.77 10.85 6.46
CA ASN A 507 5.43 11.98 5.59
C ASN A 507 6.56 12.31 4.60
N PHE A 508 7.82 12.01 4.96
CA PHE A 508 9.03 12.27 4.15
C PHE A 508 9.56 11.02 3.44
N ALA A 509 9.11 9.83 3.83
CA ALA A 509 9.64 8.54 3.40
C ALA A 509 9.73 8.37 1.87
N TYR A 510 8.72 8.82 1.11
CA TYR A 510 8.75 8.74 -0.35
C TYR A 510 9.94 9.50 -0.95
N ASP A 511 10.07 10.78 -0.60
CA ASP A 511 11.09 11.67 -1.19
C ASP A 511 12.50 11.41 -0.64
N TRP A 512 12.61 10.77 0.53
CA TRP A 512 13.85 10.15 0.98
C TRP A 512 14.20 8.90 0.15
N GLN A 513 13.38 7.86 0.20
CA GLN A 513 13.68 6.53 -0.31
C GLN A 513 13.85 6.50 -1.84
N TYR A 514 12.93 7.12 -2.59
CA TYR A 514 13.00 7.17 -4.05
C TYR A 514 13.81 8.35 -4.60
N GLY A 515 14.17 9.31 -3.74
CA GLY A 515 14.96 10.49 -4.08
C GLY A 515 16.43 10.22 -4.34
N ALA A 516 17.22 11.29 -4.47
CA ALA A 516 18.67 11.19 -4.65
C ALA A 516 19.41 10.83 -3.36
N GLY A 517 18.90 11.27 -2.19
CA GLY A 517 19.54 11.06 -0.89
C GLY A 517 19.77 9.59 -0.58
N CYS A 518 18.73 8.76 -0.68
CA CYS A 518 18.85 7.33 -0.40
C CYS A 518 19.70 6.58 -1.44
N LYS A 519 19.73 7.02 -2.70
CA LYS A 519 20.61 6.46 -3.74
C LYS A 519 22.09 6.74 -3.46
N VAL A 520 22.42 7.95 -2.98
CA VAL A 520 23.78 8.30 -2.56
C VAL A 520 24.16 7.54 -1.28
N ALA A 521 23.27 7.47 -0.30
CA ALA A 521 23.49 6.72 0.95
C ALA A 521 23.71 5.22 0.68
N GLY A 522 22.88 4.60 -0.16
CA GLY A 522 22.99 3.20 -0.57
C GLY A 522 24.28 2.88 -1.33
N PHE A 523 24.66 3.75 -2.27
CA PHE A 523 25.95 3.64 -2.95
C PHE A 523 27.12 3.71 -1.96
N LEU A 524 27.12 4.72 -1.08
CA LEU A 524 28.18 4.93 -0.08
C LEU A 524 28.32 3.73 0.86
N THR A 525 27.23 3.16 1.39
CA THR A 525 27.31 2.07 2.37
C THR A 525 27.80 0.75 1.73
N VAL A 526 27.34 0.40 0.52
CA VAL A 526 27.84 -0.78 -0.20
C VAL A 526 29.29 -0.58 -0.63
N PHE A 527 29.64 0.58 -1.20
CA PHE A 527 31.01 0.88 -1.62
C PHE A 527 31.99 0.87 -0.43
N ALA A 528 31.64 1.53 0.67
CA ALA A 528 32.46 1.62 1.87
C ALA A 528 32.67 0.24 2.52
N SER A 529 31.59 -0.53 2.72
CA SER A 529 31.70 -1.87 3.33
C SER A 529 32.53 -2.83 2.47
N HIS A 530 32.33 -2.84 1.15
CA HIS A 530 33.11 -3.69 0.24
C HIS A 530 34.59 -3.30 0.21
N LEU A 531 34.89 -2.00 0.13
CA LEU A 531 36.27 -1.52 0.12
C LEU A 531 36.95 -1.75 1.47
N SER A 532 36.26 -1.54 2.60
CA SER A 532 36.78 -1.77 3.96
C SER A 532 37.05 -3.26 4.18
N VAL A 533 36.09 -4.16 3.92
CA VAL A 533 36.27 -5.63 4.04
C VAL A 533 37.39 -6.16 3.13
N PHE A 534 37.47 -5.69 1.87
CA PHE A 534 38.57 -6.06 0.98
C PHE A 534 39.93 -5.56 1.52
N THR A 535 40.01 -4.31 1.97
CA THR A 535 41.25 -3.73 2.50
C THR A 535 41.69 -4.45 3.78
N LEU A 536 40.78 -4.75 4.71
CA LEU A 536 41.05 -5.55 5.90
C LEU A 536 41.58 -6.94 5.54
N THR A 537 40.97 -7.62 4.56
CA THR A 537 41.44 -8.92 4.07
C THR A 537 42.89 -8.83 3.55
N VAL A 538 43.21 -7.79 2.77
CA VAL A 538 44.58 -7.55 2.27
C VAL A 538 45.56 -7.19 3.40
N ILE A 539 45.13 -6.44 4.43
CA ILE A 539 45.94 -6.14 5.62
C ILE A 539 46.24 -7.41 6.41
N THR A 540 45.23 -8.25 6.69
CA THR A 540 45.42 -9.52 7.41
C THR A 540 46.34 -10.47 6.64
N ILE A 541 46.24 -10.52 5.31
CA ILE A 541 47.11 -11.31 4.44
C ILE A 541 48.56 -10.77 4.42
N GLU A 542 48.77 -9.45 4.37
CA GLU A 542 50.10 -8.83 4.48
C GLU A 542 50.74 -9.16 5.83
N ARG A 543 49.97 -9.03 6.92
CA ARG A 543 50.42 -9.31 8.29
C ARG A 543 50.76 -10.78 8.49
N TRP A 544 49.92 -11.69 8.01
CA TRP A 544 50.17 -13.13 8.05
C TRP A 544 51.50 -13.46 7.36
N MET A 545 51.68 -13.07 6.08
CA MET A 545 52.94 -13.30 5.35
C MET A 545 54.16 -12.65 6.02
N ALA A 546 54.01 -11.43 6.55
CA ALA A 546 55.12 -10.71 7.18
C ALA A 546 55.61 -11.35 8.49
N ILE A 547 54.73 -12.09 9.18
CA ILE A 547 55.00 -12.81 10.44
C ILE A 547 55.46 -14.25 10.15
N THR A 548 54.69 -15.05 9.41
CA THR A 548 54.97 -16.48 9.21
C THR A 548 56.15 -16.75 8.28
N HIS A 549 56.48 -15.82 7.38
CA HIS A 549 57.60 -15.91 6.45
C HIS A 549 58.66 -14.83 6.69
N ALA A 550 58.84 -14.40 7.94
CA ALA A 550 59.77 -13.34 8.35
C ALA A 550 61.22 -13.55 7.86
N LEU A 551 61.66 -14.81 7.72
CA LEU A 551 63.00 -15.19 7.25
C LEU A 551 63.19 -15.14 5.72
N HIS A 552 62.14 -14.90 4.93
CA HIS A 552 62.20 -14.88 3.46
C HIS A 552 61.80 -13.51 2.89
N LEU A 553 62.77 -12.60 2.80
CA LEU A 553 62.60 -11.23 2.26
C LEU A 553 61.87 -11.16 0.90
N ASN A 554 62.01 -12.17 0.06
CA ASN A 554 61.42 -12.23 -1.28
C ASN A 554 59.89 -12.39 -1.29
N TYR A 555 59.26 -12.82 -0.18
CA TYR A 555 57.82 -13.10 -0.12
C TYR A 555 56.95 -11.91 0.31
N ARG A 556 57.56 -10.76 0.65
CA ARG A 556 56.81 -9.55 1.04
C ARG A 556 56.21 -8.84 -0.18
N ILE A 557 54.91 -8.54 -0.09
CA ILE A 557 54.17 -7.73 -1.08
C ILE A 557 54.89 -6.39 -1.27
N LYS A 558 55.21 -6.02 -2.51
CA LYS A 558 55.82 -4.72 -2.86
C LYS A 558 54.72 -3.69 -3.12
N LEU A 559 55.00 -2.40 -2.88
CA LEU A 559 54.01 -1.31 -3.04
C LEU A 559 53.33 -1.29 -4.42
N LYS A 560 54.06 -1.61 -5.50
CA LYS A 560 53.48 -1.75 -6.85
C LYS A 560 52.45 -2.90 -6.95
N GLN A 561 52.69 -4.03 -6.28
CA GLN A 561 51.76 -5.17 -6.26
C GLN A 561 50.53 -4.84 -5.40
N ALA A 562 50.73 -4.22 -4.22
CA ALA A 562 49.63 -3.73 -3.39
C ALA A 562 48.75 -2.72 -4.15
N GLY A 563 49.37 -1.83 -4.95
CA GLY A 563 48.65 -0.92 -5.83
C GLY A 563 47.70 -1.64 -6.79
N TYR A 564 48.19 -2.62 -7.57
CA TYR A 564 47.34 -3.40 -8.48
C TYR A 564 46.21 -4.15 -7.76
N VAL A 565 46.49 -4.76 -6.60
CA VAL A 565 45.47 -5.46 -5.80
C VAL A 565 44.40 -4.49 -5.30
N MET A 566 44.79 -3.32 -4.80
CA MET A 566 43.83 -2.30 -4.38
C MET A 566 43.02 -1.73 -5.54
N THR A 567 43.64 -1.49 -6.71
CA THR A 567 42.90 -1.08 -7.92
C THR A 567 41.81 -2.08 -8.30
N ALA A 568 42.08 -3.39 -8.22
CA ALA A 568 41.06 -4.42 -8.44
C ALA A 568 39.93 -4.38 -7.39
N GLY A 569 40.27 -4.21 -6.10
CA GLY A 569 39.29 -4.05 -5.03
C GLY A 569 38.39 -2.81 -5.17
N TRP A 570 38.95 -1.70 -5.67
CA TRP A 570 38.20 -0.49 -6.01
C TRP A 570 37.22 -0.73 -7.15
N PHE A 571 37.65 -1.34 -8.26
CA PHE A 571 36.75 -1.68 -9.36
C PHE A 571 35.62 -2.62 -8.91
N TYR A 572 35.93 -3.67 -8.13
CA TYR A 572 34.93 -4.56 -7.53
C TYR A 572 33.91 -3.81 -6.67
N SER A 573 34.38 -2.93 -5.78
CA SER A 573 33.50 -2.19 -4.86
C SER A 573 32.60 -1.21 -5.60
N ILE A 574 33.10 -0.52 -6.64
CA ILE A 574 32.32 0.37 -7.51
C ILE A 574 31.29 -0.41 -8.32
N ILE A 575 31.66 -1.58 -8.87
CA ILE A 575 30.71 -2.43 -9.62
C ILE A 575 29.58 -2.85 -8.70
N MET A 576 29.87 -3.43 -7.53
CA MET A 576 28.84 -3.91 -6.60
C MET A 576 27.91 -2.79 -6.10
N SER A 577 28.42 -1.57 -5.85
CA SER A 577 27.57 -0.43 -5.47
C SER A 577 26.83 0.24 -6.64
N SER A 578 27.24 0.01 -7.89
CA SER A 578 26.56 0.56 -9.08
C SER A 578 25.38 -0.29 -9.58
N LEU A 579 25.32 -1.58 -9.23
CA LEU A 579 24.28 -2.49 -9.71
C LEU A 579 22.85 -2.08 -9.26
N PRO A 580 22.60 -1.68 -8.00
CA PRO A 580 21.26 -1.20 -7.59
C PRO A 580 20.90 0.19 -8.12
N LEU A 581 21.87 0.96 -8.64
CA LEU A 581 21.60 2.19 -9.39
C LEU A 581 21.19 1.89 -10.84
N SER A 582 21.57 0.72 -11.35
CA SER A 582 21.23 0.22 -12.69
C SER A 582 19.93 -0.62 -12.72
N GLY A 583 19.28 -0.81 -11.57
CA GLY A 583 18.01 -1.53 -11.43
C GLY A 583 18.13 -3.03 -11.13
N ILE A 584 19.26 -3.49 -10.60
CA ILE A 584 19.43 -4.87 -10.09
C ILE A 584 19.42 -4.80 -8.55
N SER A 585 18.33 -5.27 -7.93
CA SER A 585 17.83 -4.82 -6.63
C SER A 585 17.67 -3.29 -6.57
N ASN A 586 17.32 -2.74 -5.40
CA ASN A 586 17.02 -1.32 -5.24
C ASN A 586 17.40 -0.81 -3.84
N TYR A 587 17.98 0.38 -3.74
CA TYR A 587 18.24 1.05 -2.45
C TYR A 587 16.96 1.62 -1.81
N SER A 588 15.91 1.86 -2.60
CA SER A 588 14.65 2.48 -2.13
C SER A 588 13.82 1.58 -1.19
N SER A 589 14.20 0.32 -1.01
CA SER A 589 13.40 -0.73 -0.34
C SER A 589 13.38 -0.64 1.19
N THR A 590 14.34 0.08 1.78
CA THR A 590 14.50 0.24 3.24
C THR A 590 14.74 1.70 3.60
N SER A 591 14.37 2.14 4.80
CA SER A 591 14.62 3.53 5.25
C SER A 591 16.11 3.84 5.39
N ILE A 592 16.92 2.81 5.66
CA ILE A 592 18.38 2.87 5.79
C ILE A 592 19.13 2.61 4.47
N CYS A 593 18.43 2.52 3.34
CA CYS A 593 19.02 2.48 2.00
C CYS A 593 19.92 1.27 1.69
N LEU A 594 19.71 0.14 2.38
CA LEU A 594 20.32 -1.13 2.01
C LEU A 594 19.58 -1.76 0.83
N PRO A 595 20.29 -2.39 -0.14
CA PRO A 595 19.68 -3.11 -1.24
C PRO A 595 19.16 -4.45 -0.71
N MET A 596 17.84 -4.55 -0.55
CA MET A 596 17.16 -5.68 0.09
C MET A 596 15.87 -6.10 -0.64
N GLU A 597 15.67 -5.63 -1.88
CA GLU A 597 14.57 -6.08 -2.74
C GLU A 597 14.87 -7.48 -3.28
N ASP A 598 13.86 -8.36 -3.37
CA ASP A 598 13.96 -9.75 -3.82
C ASP A 598 12.91 -10.15 -4.89
N ARG A 599 12.50 -9.21 -5.77
CA ARG A 599 11.42 -9.44 -6.75
C ARG A 599 11.81 -10.44 -7.83
N ASP A 600 12.97 -10.23 -8.43
CA ASP A 600 13.43 -10.98 -9.59
C ASP A 600 14.63 -11.88 -9.24
N THR A 601 14.83 -12.95 -10.01
CA THR A 601 15.94 -13.89 -9.80
C THR A 601 17.31 -13.20 -9.82
N TYR A 602 17.44 -12.10 -10.56
CA TYR A 602 18.65 -11.27 -10.59
C TYR A 602 18.92 -10.56 -9.25
N ASP A 603 17.87 -10.11 -8.56
CA ASP A 603 17.98 -9.50 -7.24
C ASP A 603 18.47 -10.55 -6.23
N THR A 604 17.85 -11.73 -6.22
CA THR A 604 18.25 -12.86 -5.37
C THR A 604 19.70 -13.27 -5.62
N ILE A 605 20.13 -13.33 -6.88
CA ILE A 605 21.53 -13.63 -7.24
C ILE A 605 22.47 -12.54 -6.71
N TYR A 606 22.13 -11.26 -6.85
CA TYR A 606 22.91 -10.16 -6.29
C TYR A 606 23.04 -10.25 -4.76
N LEU A 607 21.95 -10.55 -4.05
CA LEU A 607 21.94 -10.73 -2.59
C LEU A 607 22.77 -11.94 -2.14
N VAL A 608 22.71 -13.06 -2.86
CA VAL A 608 23.55 -14.23 -2.57
C VAL A 608 25.03 -13.93 -2.83
N ILE A 609 25.36 -13.19 -3.89
CA ILE A 609 26.74 -12.77 -4.18
C ILE A 609 27.27 -11.79 -3.12
N ILE A 610 26.50 -10.77 -2.74
CA ILE A 610 26.95 -9.74 -1.78
C ILE A 610 27.17 -10.35 -0.39
N MET A 611 26.29 -11.25 0.08
CA MET A 611 26.48 -11.94 1.35
C MET A 611 27.59 -13.00 1.28
N GLY A 612 27.64 -13.77 0.18
CA GLY A 612 28.61 -14.84 -0.01
C GLY A 612 30.06 -14.36 -0.07
N LEU A 613 30.34 -13.29 -0.83
CA LEU A 613 31.69 -12.74 -0.95
C LEU A 613 32.20 -12.12 0.37
N ASN A 614 31.33 -11.45 1.12
CA ASN A 614 31.66 -10.97 2.46
C ASN A 614 31.92 -12.15 3.42
N GLY A 615 31.13 -13.22 3.36
CA GLY A 615 31.37 -14.46 4.11
C GLY A 615 32.72 -15.12 3.80
N VAL A 616 33.11 -15.17 2.53
CA VAL A 616 34.43 -15.68 2.09
C VAL A 616 35.58 -14.80 2.61
N ALA A 617 35.42 -13.48 2.60
CA ALA A 617 36.42 -12.56 3.17
C ALA A 617 36.63 -12.80 4.67
N PHE A 618 35.55 -12.87 5.46
CA PHE A 618 35.64 -13.19 6.90
C PHE A 618 36.28 -14.57 7.16
N PHE A 619 35.98 -15.58 6.33
CA PHE A 619 36.60 -16.90 6.44
C PHE A 619 38.12 -16.85 6.18
N ILE A 620 38.57 -16.11 5.16
CA ILE A 620 39.99 -15.91 4.87
C ILE A 620 40.70 -15.18 6.03
N ILE A 621 40.10 -14.13 6.57
CA ILE A 621 40.62 -13.38 7.73
C ILE A 621 40.76 -14.32 8.94
N ALA A 622 39.75 -15.13 9.24
CA ALA A 622 39.76 -16.09 10.35
C ALA A 622 40.86 -17.17 10.17
N LEU A 623 41.03 -17.71 8.96
CA LEU A 623 42.11 -18.66 8.66
C LEU A 623 43.50 -18.03 8.85
N CYS A 624 43.71 -16.80 8.38
CA CYS A 624 44.98 -16.09 8.56
C CYS A 624 45.30 -15.86 10.04
N TYR A 625 44.32 -15.41 10.85
CA TYR A 625 44.52 -15.21 12.29
C TYR A 625 44.80 -16.54 13.03
N ALA A 626 44.09 -17.62 12.69
CA ALA A 626 44.36 -18.95 13.25
C ALA A 626 45.80 -19.41 12.93
N GLN A 627 46.31 -19.15 11.72
CA GLN A 627 47.67 -19.50 11.34
C GLN A 627 48.74 -18.62 12.01
N ILE A 628 48.50 -17.31 12.18
CA ILE A 628 49.38 -16.43 12.97
C ILE A 628 49.52 -16.97 14.40
N TYR A 629 48.38 -17.28 15.05
CA TYR A 629 48.37 -17.79 16.42
C TYR A 629 49.08 -19.15 16.55
N MET A 630 48.86 -20.07 15.61
CA MET A 630 49.56 -21.36 15.57
C MET A 630 51.08 -21.21 15.34
N SER A 631 51.53 -20.20 14.58
CA SER A 631 52.96 -19.95 14.37
C SER A 631 53.63 -19.49 15.67
N LEU A 632 53.07 -18.47 16.33
CA LEU A 632 53.55 -17.96 17.62
C LEU A 632 53.53 -19.04 18.72
N GLY A 633 52.52 -19.92 18.69
CA GLY A 633 52.39 -21.06 19.62
C GLY A 633 53.42 -22.19 19.39
N LYS A 634 53.98 -22.32 18.19
CA LYS A 634 55.09 -23.25 17.91
C LYS A 634 56.41 -22.68 18.43
N GLU A 635 56.69 -21.41 18.15
CA GLU A 635 57.92 -20.76 18.62
C GLU A 635 57.98 -20.69 20.16
N THR A 636 56.88 -20.40 20.86
CA THR A 636 56.87 -20.43 22.35
C THR A 636 57.12 -21.83 22.95
N ARG A 637 56.82 -22.92 22.21
CA ARG A 637 57.19 -24.28 22.65
C ARG A 637 58.65 -24.62 22.38
N GLN A 638 59.27 -24.03 21.36
CA GLN A 638 60.70 -24.22 21.06
C GLN A 638 61.59 -23.26 21.89
N ALA A 639 61.10 -22.06 22.21
CA ALA A 639 61.81 -21.01 22.94
C ALA A 639 61.89 -21.22 24.47
N HIS A 640 61.72 -22.45 24.97
CA HIS A 640 61.88 -22.79 26.39
C HIS A 640 63.33 -22.64 26.94
N GLY A 641 64.26 -22.13 26.12
CA GLY A 641 65.61 -21.71 26.52
C GLY A 641 65.97 -20.27 26.10
N ALA A 642 65.01 -19.41 25.76
CA ALA A 642 65.25 -18.04 25.25
C ALA A 642 64.51 -16.94 26.04
N SER A 643 64.88 -15.68 25.78
CA SER A 643 64.60 -14.52 26.64
C SER A 643 63.12 -14.16 26.83
N MET A 644 62.73 -13.84 28.07
CA MET A 644 61.41 -13.28 28.41
C MET A 644 61.06 -11.99 27.65
N GLY A 645 62.05 -11.23 27.16
CA GLY A 645 61.83 -9.93 26.52
C GLY A 645 61.04 -10.02 25.21
N GLU A 646 61.37 -11.00 24.37
CA GLU A 646 60.82 -11.12 23.00
C GLU A 646 59.35 -11.54 23.02
N MET A 647 58.98 -12.41 23.95
CA MET A 647 57.59 -12.83 24.19
C MET A 647 56.66 -11.67 24.61
N SER A 648 57.20 -10.61 25.23
CA SER A 648 56.44 -9.38 25.52
C SER A 648 56.10 -8.60 24.24
N VAL A 649 57.05 -8.52 23.29
CA VAL A 649 56.87 -7.83 22.01
C VAL A 649 55.88 -8.59 21.12
N ALA A 650 56.02 -9.92 21.03
CA ALA A 650 55.11 -10.77 20.27
C ALA A 650 53.66 -10.67 20.77
N LYS A 651 53.42 -10.73 22.09
CA LYS A 651 52.08 -10.50 22.67
C LYS A 651 51.53 -9.11 22.40
N LYS A 652 52.36 -8.06 22.46
CA LYS A 652 51.93 -6.67 22.16
C LYS A 652 51.57 -6.47 20.69
N MET A 653 52.30 -7.09 19.76
CA MET A 653 51.94 -7.05 18.34
C MET A 653 50.67 -7.87 18.05
N ALA A 654 50.50 -9.03 18.66
CA ALA A 654 49.26 -9.80 18.55
C ALA A 654 48.04 -9.02 19.10
N LEU A 655 48.19 -8.32 20.23
CA LEU A 655 47.14 -7.46 20.79
C LEU A 655 46.78 -6.28 19.89
N LEU A 656 47.78 -5.58 19.32
CA LEU A 656 47.56 -4.53 18.32
C LEU A 656 46.80 -5.04 17.09
N VAL A 657 47.15 -6.24 16.63
CA VAL A 657 46.51 -6.91 15.48
C VAL A 657 45.09 -7.41 15.82
N SER A 658 44.77 -7.72 17.07
CA SER A 658 43.39 -8.04 17.51
C SER A 658 42.52 -6.81 17.80
N CYS A 659 43.06 -5.59 17.67
CA CYS A 659 42.35 -4.32 17.81
C CYS A 659 42.40 -3.49 16.51
N SER A 660 42.68 -4.14 15.37
CA SER A 660 42.66 -3.61 14.00
C SER A 660 41.70 -4.42 13.14
#